data_AF-A0A3C1X4P2-F1
#
_entry.id   AF-A0A3C1X4P2-F1
#
_cell.length_a   1.000
_cell.length_b   1.000
_cell.length_c   1.000
_cell.angle_alpha   90.00
_cell.angle_beta   90.00
_cell.angle_gamma   90.00
#
_symmetry.space_group_name_H-M   'P 1'
#
loop_
_entity.id
_entity.type
_entity.pdbx_description
1 polymer ?
#
loop_
_entity_poly.entity_id
_entity_poly.type
_entity_poly.pdbx_seq_one_letter_code
_entity_poly.pdbx_strand_id
1 'polypeptide(L)'
;MLSSLPFQYSVSCLCRTIFPHASPGTPVMCPNLRWMLSAAMILLVATVARADDKPAAASEYSLIWQGGQQLPGSLLSADHQQLSWSSPLFQQPLQIRMDVLSAIQFPATPVPAAVDGNLFRLQLRGGDVLLGQVTALSDQQLELQDAHCGTLQIPISEISVLQRLQLGSGIYFNGPTGLQDWKTVNQLTEREEQQRIQMMAQLQKQAERKAAATDLKPARSLFVWNAQPDGSLSTSRQDATLFLPLQLPEKFQVEVVLTFEQRPAFLLSFGRDAETAPRIETWIDTLTAAISGQYQQLRLVSDQDRTLHLHCFVDRTAGSLQVAAGDGRLLGTVQLPPAGGGKSPAKGQAAAEPGQNAIGNLLEKLVPGVIDAESEQKSAATPEISTDGLLLRNQGGSTRLRRLRVSAWNGTVPEIRSGSGMRLETVSGDVLFGSLKVATQPDSLQILTDGADRSIPISQLSAIIFPASETQPEQSSAVRLTWQDGTSISGKLLGIAEGKARFQSAWSATAVAASLQAARALMFTGSAPPEQAPDRLLHPGGSLQGRLLIVDGDQPLQWQPPGSSNSSALQSGGQARFIRTGDLQHLSAGAGFHDAAPDVLYLQNDDVVPCRIQSWTNDTITFSSPFTQCTTIPAAEVLAVELNPPQRLYQQNFAGSSWTGRTEITDDRKTAVFRGSVSLINAAVLTGDTVRCRLTWPENCYGTLTFSLFGDSGRQSPATTHVSLVFQDSMIQFTEQAPSINNQRNFWRGFNPQNSRHIVQSPTRNVQLQLTVKDGRIIAAVDGKEVRSFRLNPDGAATRSLGMHASIQSAGQVVENGRVIEGPGLRVSEFEVDTVAGGSIRQFIEQEVRAATLTIPRFRRQTPPTHALIAPNGDVLRGTLVSLTDSQVVFESRLEELRLDRNRIAAIIRLQSPAKTGEKPATEDEDDSGFVMADSSAESSMRLLLTDGYRLQATVNSAANGKLTLTSPLLGTCQFPAPALREAWLGTPFTEATDPAFDSWIAAAAPEPDWDIPEADGGSSAASALVGTIPTDFELQMLDGSRFRLSEQRGRVVVLDFWATWCGPCVAALPEYISAVSGFDPDKVLFVAVNQQESSEQIRTFLSERKMSPAVALDRTATVAGQFQVTGIPHTVIISPEGTIETVHTGFRQGAGTEMKTTIQQILDGTWKRPSRDAAESTPPEATEKPVLKE
;
A
#
# COMPACT_ATOMS: atom_id res chain seq x y z
N MET A 1 42.35 3.28 34.02
CA MET A 1 42.65 3.32 35.47
C MET A 1 43.18 4.70 35.82
N LEU A 2 42.74 5.22 36.97
CA LEU A 2 42.93 6.56 37.55
C LEU A 2 42.09 7.67 36.86
N SER A 3 40.81 7.85 37.21
CA SER A 3 40.27 8.62 38.36
C SER A 3 40.67 10.10 38.29
N SER A 4 39.80 11.11 38.18
CA SER A 4 38.72 11.43 39.11
C SER A 4 37.87 12.63 38.60
N LEU A 5 36.55 12.51 38.77
CA LEU A 5 35.46 13.50 38.93
C LEU A 5 35.84 14.80 39.72
N PRO A 6 34.94 15.80 39.91
CA PRO A 6 33.78 16.29 39.14
C PRO A 6 33.61 17.83 39.13
N PHE A 7 32.60 18.25 38.36
CA PHE A 7 31.61 19.32 38.61
C PHE A 7 31.43 19.84 40.04
N GLN A 8 30.92 21.09 40.09
CA GLN A 8 30.11 21.76 41.14
C GLN A 8 30.83 22.90 41.90
N TYR A 9 30.33 24.13 42.06
CA TYR A 9 29.07 24.79 41.70
C TYR A 9 29.23 26.32 41.89
N SER A 10 28.23 27.07 41.41
CA SER A 10 27.75 28.41 41.84
C SER A 10 27.88 29.46 40.72
N VAL A 11 26.80 29.97 40.11
CA VAL A 11 25.55 30.47 40.75
C VAL A 11 25.86 31.16 42.07
N SER A 12 26.70 32.18 42.01
CA SER A 12 26.76 33.22 43.04
C SER A 12 27.28 34.53 42.43
N CYS A 13 26.49 35.12 41.55
CA CYS A 13 26.66 36.53 41.18
C CYS A 13 25.33 37.26 40.89
N LEU A 14 24.21 36.78 41.43
CA LEU A 14 22.93 37.52 41.43
C LEU A 14 22.34 37.76 42.83
N CYS A 15 23.13 37.57 43.89
CA CYS A 15 22.74 37.93 45.27
C CYS A 15 23.71 38.95 45.91
N ARG A 16 24.39 39.76 45.10
CA ARG A 16 25.15 40.93 45.59
C ARG A 16 24.39 42.25 45.52
N THR A 17 23.09 42.20 45.25
CA THR A 17 22.20 43.37 45.23
C THR A 17 21.50 43.65 46.55
N ILE A 18 21.57 42.78 47.57
CA ILE A 18 20.71 42.96 48.76
C ILE A 18 21.45 42.97 50.12
N PHE A 19 22.67 42.43 50.29
CA PHE A 19 23.38 42.56 51.59
C PHE A 19 24.90 42.78 51.44
N PRO A 20 25.43 43.95 51.82
CA PRO A 20 26.85 44.23 51.85
C PRO A 20 27.38 43.96 53.27
N HIS A 21 28.13 42.87 53.46
CA HIS A 21 29.29 42.77 54.39
C HIS A 21 29.54 41.35 54.90
N ALA A 22 30.83 41.03 54.92
CA ALA A 22 31.55 40.09 55.78
C ALA A 22 31.62 38.59 55.38
N SER A 23 32.80 38.04 55.70
CA SER A 23 33.45 36.84 55.18
C SER A 23 33.54 35.73 56.27
N PRO A 24 34.37 34.66 56.16
CA PRO A 24 33.93 33.27 56.33
C PRO A 24 34.49 32.57 57.59
N GLY A 25 33.96 31.39 57.96
CA GLY A 25 34.70 30.50 58.87
C GLY A 25 33.91 29.40 59.59
N THR A 26 34.06 28.19 59.08
CA THR A 26 34.18 26.89 59.80
C THR A 26 32.99 26.24 60.54
N PRO A 27 33.00 24.89 60.66
CA PRO A 27 31.81 24.04 60.65
C PRO A 27 31.59 23.25 61.95
N VAL A 28 30.37 22.77 62.20
CA VAL A 28 30.14 21.66 63.15
C VAL A 28 28.98 20.78 62.65
N MET A 29 29.30 19.54 62.30
CA MET A 29 28.37 18.42 62.16
C MET A 29 27.78 18.05 63.52
N CYS A 30 26.50 17.66 63.59
CA CYS A 30 26.04 16.52 64.39
C CYS A 30 24.54 16.23 64.16
N PRO A 31 24.05 15.03 64.50
CA PRO A 31 23.41 14.16 63.53
C PRO A 31 21.98 13.85 63.96
N ASN A 32 20.97 14.33 63.22
CA ASN A 32 19.59 13.83 63.25
C ASN A 32 18.73 14.54 62.20
N LEU A 33 19.26 14.74 61.00
CA LEU A 33 18.52 15.29 59.85
C LEU A 33 18.27 14.23 58.77
N ARG A 34 18.26 12.95 59.15
CA ARG A 34 17.96 11.81 58.27
C ARG A 34 16.55 11.24 58.44
N TRP A 35 15.75 11.77 59.37
CA TRP A 35 14.39 11.27 59.64
C TRP A 35 13.30 12.35 59.63
N MET A 36 13.64 13.62 59.38
CA MET A 36 12.64 14.70 59.19
C MET A 36 12.69 15.37 57.81
N LEU A 37 13.64 15.01 56.93
CA LEU A 37 13.67 15.44 55.52
C LEU A 37 12.99 14.45 54.56
N SER A 38 12.42 13.35 55.07
CA SER A 38 11.73 12.35 54.25
C SER A 38 10.24 12.63 54.05
N ALA A 39 9.69 13.71 54.61
CA ALA A 39 8.25 14.01 54.54
C ALA A 39 7.90 15.42 54.02
N ALA A 40 8.87 16.28 53.74
CA ALA A 40 8.65 17.63 53.17
C ALA A 40 9.38 17.88 51.84
N MET A 41 10.07 16.87 51.30
CA MET A 41 10.63 16.85 49.94
C MET A 41 9.89 15.79 49.09
N ILE A 42 8.56 15.74 49.23
CA ILE A 42 7.62 14.94 48.39
C ILE A 42 6.66 15.86 47.62
N LEU A 43 6.86 17.19 47.67
CA LEU A 43 5.90 18.15 47.11
C LEU A 43 6.47 19.26 46.23
N LEU A 44 7.68 19.10 45.68
CA LEU A 44 8.13 19.96 44.57
C LEU A 44 9.14 19.22 43.68
N VAL A 45 8.76 19.07 42.40
CA VAL A 45 9.48 18.46 41.26
C VAL A 45 9.49 16.93 41.19
N ALA A 46 8.49 16.38 40.50
CA ALA A 46 8.64 15.55 39.28
C ALA A 46 7.44 14.61 39.12
N THR A 47 6.28 15.16 38.78
CA THR A 47 5.27 14.42 38.01
C THR A 47 5.81 14.22 36.59
N VAL A 48 6.78 13.33 36.42
CA VAL A 48 6.96 12.59 35.16
C VAL A 48 6.22 11.28 35.38
N ALA A 49 4.89 11.38 35.29
CA ALA A 49 4.08 10.20 35.05
C ALA A 49 4.54 9.63 33.70
N ARG A 50 4.73 8.31 33.66
CA ARG A 50 4.71 7.50 32.45
C ARG A 50 3.66 8.09 31.49
N ALA A 51 4.12 8.71 30.42
CA ALA A 51 3.29 8.88 29.26
C ALA A 51 3.23 7.50 28.61
N ASP A 52 2.08 6.85 28.71
CA ASP A 52 1.66 5.88 27.70
C ASP A 52 1.93 6.47 26.31
N ASP A 53 2.25 5.61 25.34
CA ASP A 53 2.27 5.92 23.90
C ASP A 53 0.96 6.58 23.45
N LYS A 54 0.88 7.90 23.63
CA LYS A 54 -0.08 8.78 23.00
C LYS A 54 0.72 9.83 22.24
N PRO A 55 0.54 9.95 20.92
CA PRO A 55 1.21 10.97 20.13
C PRO A 55 0.87 12.35 20.70
N ALA A 56 1.86 13.24 20.71
CA ALA A 56 1.75 14.62 21.17
C ALA A 56 0.41 15.24 20.74
N ALA A 57 -0.30 15.81 21.70
CA ALA A 57 -1.61 16.41 21.51
C ALA A 57 -1.60 17.43 20.34
N ALA A 58 -2.54 17.19 19.43
CA ALA A 58 -2.87 17.89 18.20
C ALA A 58 -2.38 19.35 18.06
N SER A 59 -1.49 19.60 17.10
CA SER A 59 -1.46 20.89 16.42
C SER A 59 -2.77 21.04 15.63
N GLU A 60 -3.61 21.96 16.08
CA GLU A 60 -5.00 22.16 15.69
C GLU A 60 -5.23 22.76 14.27
N TYR A 61 -4.17 23.17 13.56
CA TYR A 61 -4.26 23.79 12.23
C TYR A 61 -3.60 22.93 11.16
N SER A 62 -4.08 23.02 9.92
CA SER A 62 -3.52 22.30 8.76
C SER A 62 -3.36 23.22 7.55
N LEU A 63 -2.15 23.27 7.00
CA LEU A 63 -1.83 23.98 5.76
C LEU A 63 -2.07 23.06 4.56
N ILE A 64 -2.74 23.55 3.51
CA ILE A 64 -3.16 22.75 2.36
C ILE A 64 -2.60 23.33 1.06
N TRP A 65 -1.82 22.53 0.32
CA TRP A 65 -1.31 22.88 -1.01
C TRP A 65 -2.38 22.67 -2.10
N GLN A 66 -2.21 23.32 -3.26
CA GLN A 66 -3.11 23.11 -4.42
C GLN A 66 -3.19 21.65 -4.89
N GLY A 67 -2.14 20.85 -4.64
CA GLY A 67 -2.15 19.40 -4.88
C GLY A 67 -2.88 18.55 -3.84
N GLY A 68 -3.54 19.17 -2.85
CA GLY A 68 -4.30 18.49 -1.79
C GLY A 68 -3.48 17.96 -0.61
N GLN A 69 -2.15 18.12 -0.63
CA GLN A 69 -1.26 17.73 0.47
C GLN A 69 -1.49 18.62 1.69
N GLN A 70 -1.36 18.04 2.88
CA GLN A 70 -1.62 18.71 4.14
C GLN A 70 -0.39 18.67 5.04
N LEU A 71 -0.11 19.79 5.72
CA LEU A 71 0.93 19.88 6.73
C LEU A 71 0.34 20.42 8.04
N PRO A 72 0.26 19.62 9.10
CA PRO A 72 -0.17 20.10 10.40
C PRO A 72 0.82 21.11 10.98
N GLY A 73 0.33 22.09 11.75
CA GLY A 73 1.17 23.13 12.32
C GLY A 73 0.41 24.33 12.87
N SER A 74 1.00 25.51 12.78
CA SER A 74 0.45 26.78 13.27
C SER A 74 0.93 27.95 12.41
N LEU A 75 0.02 28.87 12.11
CA LEU A 75 0.30 30.10 11.39
C LEU A 75 0.93 31.13 12.33
N LEU A 76 2.15 31.59 12.02
CA LEU A 76 2.84 32.62 12.82
C LEU A 76 2.53 34.04 12.31
N SER A 77 2.65 34.24 11.01
CA SER A 77 2.38 35.52 10.34
C SER A 77 2.13 35.30 8.85
N ALA A 78 1.57 36.29 8.17
CA ALA A 78 1.42 36.27 6.72
C ALA A 78 1.27 37.66 6.11
N ASP A 79 1.58 37.80 4.84
CA ASP A 79 1.26 38.96 4.00
C ASP A 79 0.66 38.52 2.64
N HIS A 80 0.56 39.44 1.69
CA HIS A 80 0.00 39.17 0.37
C HIS A 80 0.84 38.25 -0.53
N GLN A 81 2.11 38.01 -0.20
CA GLN A 81 3.03 37.19 -0.99
C GLN A 81 3.41 35.89 -0.27
N GLN A 82 3.60 35.95 1.04
CA GLN A 82 4.23 34.88 1.82
C GLN A 82 3.59 34.70 3.20
N LEU A 83 3.62 33.47 3.71
CA LEU A 83 3.28 33.15 5.10
C LEU A 83 4.44 32.46 5.83
N SER A 84 4.44 32.59 7.16
CA SER A 84 5.32 31.88 8.06
C SER A 84 4.54 30.78 8.81
N TRP A 85 4.93 29.53 8.61
CA TRP A 85 4.27 28.33 9.15
C TRP A 85 5.22 27.54 10.06
N SER A 86 4.83 27.34 11.32
CA SER A 86 5.52 26.42 12.22
C SER A 86 4.87 25.04 12.15
N SER A 87 5.66 23.99 12.00
CA SER A 87 5.16 22.60 11.99
C SER A 87 5.99 21.76 12.93
N PRO A 88 5.40 20.79 13.66
CA PRO A 88 6.16 19.86 14.50
C PRO A 88 7.10 18.94 13.69
N LEU A 89 7.02 18.95 12.37
CA LEU A 89 7.96 18.22 11.52
C LEU A 89 9.28 18.97 11.30
N PHE A 90 9.31 20.30 11.46
CA PHE A 90 10.44 21.14 11.06
C PHE A 90 11.00 21.95 12.23
N GLN A 91 12.33 22.00 12.35
CA GLN A 91 12.99 22.74 13.45
C GLN A 91 12.79 24.26 13.36
N GLN A 92 12.72 24.78 12.13
CA GLN A 92 12.48 26.20 11.86
C GLN A 92 11.17 26.39 11.09
N PRO A 93 10.45 27.51 11.33
CA PRO A 93 9.26 27.87 10.56
C PRO A 93 9.55 28.01 9.05
N LEU A 94 8.64 27.49 8.24
CA LEU A 94 8.70 27.57 6.78
C LEU A 94 8.09 28.88 6.29
N GLN A 95 8.72 29.48 5.29
CA GLN A 95 8.29 30.71 4.64
C GLN A 95 7.75 30.34 3.27
N ILE A 96 6.42 30.32 3.09
CA ILE A 96 5.75 29.70 1.94
C ILE A 96 4.97 30.76 1.17
N ARG A 97 5.16 30.82 -0.16
CA ARG A 97 4.40 31.73 -1.02
C ARG A 97 2.90 31.36 -1.02
N MET A 98 2.04 32.36 -1.13
CA MET A 98 0.58 32.15 -1.09
C MET A 98 0.02 31.49 -2.36
N ASP A 99 0.68 31.68 -3.50
CA ASP A 99 0.23 31.22 -4.82
C ASP A 99 0.26 29.69 -5.01
N VAL A 100 1.00 28.97 -4.16
CA VAL A 100 1.09 27.50 -4.19
C VAL A 100 0.10 26.81 -3.25
N LEU A 101 -0.57 27.59 -2.40
CA LEU A 101 -1.49 27.08 -1.41
C LEU A 101 -2.93 27.09 -1.91
N SER A 102 -3.72 26.19 -1.34
CA SER A 102 -5.16 26.15 -1.49
C SER A 102 -5.86 26.74 -0.27
N ALA A 103 -5.41 26.37 0.94
CA ALA A 103 -6.07 26.78 2.17
C ALA A 103 -5.19 26.69 3.42
N ILE A 104 -5.61 27.38 4.47
CA ILE A 104 -5.29 27.09 5.87
C ILE A 104 -6.59 26.66 6.54
N GLN A 105 -6.62 25.47 7.13
CA GLN A 105 -7.75 24.97 7.91
C GLN A 105 -7.50 25.17 9.40
N PHE A 106 -8.51 25.69 10.08
CA PHE A 106 -8.52 26.02 11.51
C PHE A 106 -9.29 24.93 12.28
N PRO A 107 -9.01 24.72 13.58
CA PRO A 107 -9.70 23.73 14.39
C PRO A 107 -11.20 24.05 14.54
N ALA A 108 -12.00 23.02 14.76
CA ALA A 108 -13.40 23.19 15.13
C ALA A 108 -13.49 23.64 16.60
N THR A 109 -14.01 24.84 16.81
CA THR A 109 -14.33 25.41 18.12
C THR A 109 -15.84 25.23 18.34
N PRO A 110 -16.32 24.94 19.55
CA PRO A 110 -17.75 24.92 19.80
C PRO A 110 -18.36 26.31 19.55
N VAL A 111 -19.41 26.35 18.72
CA VAL A 111 -20.18 27.57 18.45
C VAL A 111 -20.86 28.04 19.75
N PRO A 112 -20.68 29.30 20.19
CA PRO A 112 -21.36 29.80 21.38
C PRO A 112 -22.89 29.77 21.18
N ALA A 113 -23.61 29.26 22.19
CA ALA A 113 -25.05 29.14 22.18
C ALA A 113 -25.75 30.47 22.53
N ALA A 114 -26.86 30.71 21.84
CA ALA A 114 -27.84 31.78 22.03
C ALA A 114 -27.33 33.20 21.75
N VAL A 115 -27.80 33.72 20.63
CA VAL A 115 -27.56 35.08 20.16
C VAL A 115 -28.72 35.99 20.58
N ASP A 116 -28.41 37.17 21.13
CA ASP A 116 -29.36 38.25 21.41
C ASP A 116 -30.28 38.51 20.20
N GLY A 117 -31.58 38.75 20.44
CA GLY A 117 -32.62 38.86 19.40
C GLY A 117 -32.50 40.01 18.38
N ASN A 118 -31.34 40.66 18.29
CA ASN A 118 -31.07 41.81 17.44
C ASN A 118 -29.91 41.62 16.44
N LEU A 119 -29.49 40.38 16.19
CA LEU A 119 -28.47 40.11 15.17
C LEU A 119 -29.02 40.01 13.75
N PHE A 120 -28.19 40.39 12.79
CA PHE A 120 -28.47 40.39 11.37
C PHE A 120 -27.39 39.65 10.58
N ARG A 121 -27.82 38.96 9.53
CA ARG A 121 -26.98 38.46 8.45
C ARG A 121 -27.02 39.40 7.27
N LEU A 122 -25.86 39.86 6.84
CA LEU A 122 -25.67 40.68 5.65
C LEU A 122 -24.97 39.85 4.58
N GLN A 123 -25.50 39.84 3.35
CA GLN A 123 -24.85 39.25 2.19
C GLN A 123 -24.43 40.36 1.23
N LEU A 124 -23.15 40.41 0.87
CA LEU A 124 -22.58 41.40 -0.05
C LEU A 124 -22.56 40.88 -1.49
N ARG A 125 -22.52 41.81 -2.44
CA ARG A 125 -22.48 41.50 -3.88
C ARG A 125 -21.25 40.67 -4.29
N GLY A 126 -20.11 40.87 -3.61
CA GLY A 126 -18.90 40.05 -3.77
C GLY A 126 -18.98 38.63 -3.20
N GLY A 127 -20.12 38.24 -2.61
CA GLY A 127 -20.34 36.92 -2.03
C GLY A 127 -19.90 36.80 -0.56
N ASP A 128 -19.40 37.89 0.04
CA ASP A 128 -19.11 37.95 1.48
C ASP A 128 -20.39 37.91 2.30
N VAL A 129 -20.30 37.41 3.53
CA VAL A 129 -21.41 37.24 4.47
C VAL A 129 -20.96 37.77 5.82
N LEU A 130 -21.69 38.70 6.42
CA LEU A 130 -21.35 39.31 7.71
C LEU A 130 -22.47 39.06 8.74
N LEU A 131 -22.11 38.88 10.01
CA LEU A 131 -23.04 38.64 11.11
C LEU A 131 -22.83 39.67 12.23
N GLY A 132 -23.82 40.52 12.47
CA GLY A 132 -23.67 41.57 13.48
C GLY A 132 -24.95 42.32 13.82
N GLN A 133 -24.85 43.27 14.74
CA GLN A 133 -25.94 44.17 15.10
C GLN A 133 -25.90 45.41 14.19
N VAL A 134 -27.02 45.77 13.57
CA VAL A 134 -27.10 47.00 12.77
C VAL A 134 -27.30 48.18 13.71
N THR A 135 -26.36 49.14 13.73
CA THR A 135 -26.40 50.32 14.60
C THR A 135 -26.93 51.56 13.89
N ALA A 136 -26.80 51.63 12.56
CA ALA A 136 -27.35 52.70 11.72
C ALA A 136 -27.53 52.24 10.27
N LEU A 137 -28.49 52.82 9.54
CA LEU A 137 -28.77 52.54 8.13
C LEU A 137 -29.25 53.82 7.42
N SER A 138 -28.49 54.28 6.43
CA SER A 138 -28.76 55.47 5.58
C SER A 138 -28.94 55.08 4.11
N ASP A 139 -29.19 56.06 3.23
CA ASP A 139 -29.29 55.86 1.78
C ASP A 139 -27.94 55.52 1.12
N GLN A 140 -26.83 55.85 1.78
CA GLN A 140 -25.47 55.61 1.27
C GLN A 140 -24.76 54.46 1.99
N GLN A 141 -24.90 54.31 3.30
CA GLN A 141 -24.14 53.36 4.13
C GLN A 141 -24.94 52.69 5.25
N LEU A 142 -24.53 51.47 5.61
CA LEU A 142 -24.96 50.69 6.78
C LEU A 142 -23.81 50.55 7.77
N GLU A 143 -24.10 50.77 9.06
CA GLU A 143 -23.19 50.47 10.17
C GLU A 143 -23.52 49.12 10.81
N LEU A 144 -22.56 48.20 10.82
CA LEU A 144 -22.68 46.87 11.40
C LEU A 144 -21.64 46.68 12.51
N GLN A 145 -22.10 46.33 13.71
CA GLN A 145 -21.23 45.86 14.79
C GLN A 145 -21.10 44.33 14.70
N ASP A 146 -19.99 43.88 14.10
CA ASP A 146 -19.65 42.46 13.92
C ASP A 146 -18.73 41.99 15.07
N ALA A 147 -18.93 40.76 15.54
CA ALA A 147 -18.17 40.21 16.66
C ALA A 147 -16.70 39.93 16.31
N HIS A 148 -16.40 39.61 15.05
CA HIS A 148 -15.07 39.23 14.58
C HIS A 148 -14.29 40.41 14.01
N CYS A 149 -15.01 41.39 13.43
CA CYS A 149 -14.41 42.50 12.70
C CYS A 149 -14.58 43.87 13.38
N GLY A 150 -15.42 43.96 14.41
CA GLY A 150 -15.77 45.23 15.06
C GLY A 150 -16.78 46.05 14.26
N THR A 151 -16.72 47.38 14.36
CA THR A 151 -17.64 48.28 13.65
C THR A 151 -17.25 48.41 12.18
N LEU A 152 -18.17 48.07 11.28
CA LEU A 152 -18.00 48.10 9.82
C LEU A 152 -18.94 49.13 9.18
N GLN A 153 -18.42 49.89 8.23
CA GLN A 153 -19.15 50.86 7.40
C GLN A 153 -19.28 50.29 5.99
N ILE A 154 -20.51 49.98 5.56
CA ILE A 154 -20.74 49.22 4.33
C ILE A 154 -21.62 50.04 3.38
N PRO A 155 -21.14 50.35 2.16
CA PRO A 155 -21.96 51.04 1.17
C PRO A 155 -23.21 50.23 0.83
N ILE A 156 -24.36 50.90 0.77
CA ILE A 156 -25.64 50.27 0.43
C ILE A 156 -25.60 49.61 -0.94
N SER A 157 -24.85 50.19 -1.88
CA SER A 157 -24.63 49.64 -3.21
C SER A 157 -23.94 48.28 -3.22
N GLU A 158 -23.26 47.89 -2.14
CA GLU A 158 -22.56 46.61 -2.02
C GLU A 158 -23.40 45.53 -1.35
N ILE A 159 -24.55 45.89 -0.78
CA ILE A 159 -25.43 44.96 -0.05
C ILE A 159 -26.37 44.30 -1.05
N SER A 160 -26.53 42.99 -0.92
CA SER A 160 -27.51 42.22 -1.68
C SER A 160 -28.70 41.81 -0.81
N VAL A 161 -28.43 41.36 0.43
CA VAL A 161 -29.46 40.92 1.39
C VAL A 161 -29.05 41.35 2.80
N LEU A 162 -29.99 41.86 3.58
CA LEU A 162 -29.86 42.06 5.03
C LEU A 162 -31.01 41.30 5.71
N GLN A 163 -30.74 40.40 6.64
CA GLN A 163 -31.74 39.47 7.20
C GLN A 163 -31.61 39.37 8.72
N ARG A 164 -32.72 39.40 9.46
CA ARG A 164 -32.73 39.27 10.93
C ARG A 164 -32.55 37.81 11.37
N LEU A 165 -31.76 37.56 12.42
CA LEU A 165 -31.58 36.25 13.05
C LEU A 165 -32.21 36.27 14.45
N GLN A 166 -33.50 35.92 14.59
CA GLN A 166 -34.19 35.90 15.88
C GLN A 166 -34.84 34.53 16.12
N LEU A 167 -34.73 34.00 17.35
CA LEU A 167 -35.48 32.82 17.77
C LEU A 167 -36.98 33.13 17.78
N GLY A 168 -37.77 32.39 16.99
CA GLY A 168 -39.24 32.44 17.00
C GLY A 168 -39.91 33.34 15.96
N SER A 169 -39.17 34.16 15.21
CA SER A 169 -39.72 35.02 14.14
C SER A 169 -39.49 34.49 12.71
N GLY A 170 -39.19 33.19 12.58
CA GLY A 170 -39.33 32.47 11.31
C GLY A 170 -38.10 32.40 10.40
N ILE A 171 -36.88 32.17 10.93
CA ILE A 171 -35.79 31.53 10.17
C ILE A 171 -35.28 30.36 11.00
N TYR A 172 -35.54 29.13 10.54
CA TYR A 172 -35.10 27.90 11.21
C TYR A 172 -33.71 27.47 10.78
N PHE A 173 -33.32 27.83 9.55
CA PHE A 173 -32.02 27.50 8.98
C PHE A 173 -31.66 28.45 7.84
N ASN A 174 -30.40 28.87 7.77
CA ASN A 174 -29.86 29.81 6.78
C ASN A 174 -28.53 29.28 6.20
N GLY A 175 -28.61 28.34 5.26
CA GLY A 175 -27.45 27.61 4.76
C GLY A 175 -26.56 28.35 3.76
N PRO A 176 -25.41 27.77 3.40
CA PRO A 176 -24.78 26.61 4.05
C PRO A 176 -23.64 27.01 5.01
N THR A 177 -23.76 26.55 6.25
CA THR A 177 -22.73 26.58 7.31
C THR A 177 -21.85 25.33 7.22
N GLY A 178 -21.19 25.10 6.08
CA GLY A 178 -20.36 23.90 5.91
C GLY A 178 -21.10 22.57 6.10
N LEU A 179 -20.34 21.50 6.42
CA LEU A 179 -20.89 20.16 6.63
C LEU A 179 -21.22 19.85 8.10
N GLN A 180 -20.98 20.76 9.04
CA GLN A 180 -21.07 20.43 10.48
C GLN A 180 -22.51 20.04 10.89
N ASP A 181 -23.51 20.73 10.35
CA ASP A 181 -24.93 20.41 10.56
C ASP A 181 -25.46 19.39 9.55
N TRP A 182 -24.78 19.23 8.41
CA TRP A 182 -25.21 18.35 7.32
C TRP A 182 -24.59 16.97 7.46
N LYS A 183 -25.44 15.98 7.72
CA LYS A 183 -25.02 14.59 7.85
C LYS A 183 -25.05 13.92 6.48
N THR A 184 -23.93 13.33 6.09
CA THR A 184 -23.95 12.39 4.96
C THR A 184 -24.71 11.14 5.40
N VAL A 185 -25.60 10.64 4.55
CA VAL A 185 -26.44 9.48 4.90
C VAL A 185 -25.59 8.22 5.19
N ASN A 186 -24.37 8.15 4.63
CA ASN A 186 -23.41 7.07 4.89
C ASN A 186 -22.79 7.07 6.31
N GLN A 187 -22.87 8.16 7.08
CA GLN A 187 -22.31 8.23 8.45
C GLN A 187 -23.29 7.80 9.56
N LEU A 188 -24.46 7.25 9.23
CA LEU A 188 -25.47 6.85 10.22
C LEU A 188 -25.95 5.41 10.02
N THR A 189 -25.02 4.46 10.10
CA THR A 189 -25.06 3.25 10.94
C THR A 189 -23.92 2.31 10.52
N GLU A 190 -22.93 2.10 11.38
CA GLU A 190 -21.89 1.06 11.21
C GLU A 190 -22.51 -0.34 10.96
N ARG A 191 -23.77 -0.54 11.40
CA ARG A 191 -24.58 -1.74 11.20
C ARG A 191 -25.05 -1.96 9.76
N GLU A 192 -25.40 -0.91 9.02
CA GLU A 192 -25.82 -1.02 7.62
C GLU A 192 -24.62 -1.21 6.70
N GLU A 193 -23.47 -0.63 7.04
CA GLU A 193 -22.22 -0.89 6.32
C GLU A 193 -21.71 -2.32 6.58
N GLN A 194 -21.85 -2.85 7.79
CA GLN A 194 -21.59 -4.27 8.08
C GLN A 194 -22.60 -5.22 7.43
N GLN A 195 -23.90 -4.88 7.42
CA GLN A 195 -24.92 -5.67 6.70
C GLN A 195 -24.73 -5.60 5.19
N ARG A 196 -24.27 -4.46 4.65
CA ARG A 196 -23.88 -4.31 3.25
C ARG A 196 -22.59 -5.07 2.95
N ILE A 197 -21.61 -5.12 3.85
CA ILE A 197 -20.41 -5.97 3.70
C ILE A 197 -20.77 -7.46 3.77
N GLN A 198 -21.70 -7.87 4.65
CA GLN A 198 -22.18 -9.26 4.74
C GLN A 198 -23.09 -9.65 3.57
N MET A 199 -23.97 -8.76 3.11
CA MET A 199 -24.82 -8.95 1.94
C MET A 199 -23.98 -8.93 0.65
N MET A 200 -22.94 -8.08 0.58
CA MET A 200 -21.95 -8.11 -0.51
C MET A 200 -21.08 -9.36 -0.42
N ALA A 201 -20.74 -9.89 0.76
CA ALA A 201 -20.05 -11.18 0.89
C ALA A 201 -20.93 -12.39 0.50
N GLN A 202 -22.25 -12.32 0.77
CA GLN A 202 -23.23 -13.32 0.32
C GLN A 202 -23.52 -13.21 -1.18
N LEU A 203 -23.60 -11.99 -1.72
CA LEU A 203 -23.71 -11.72 -3.15
C LEU A 203 -22.41 -12.03 -3.88
N GLN A 204 -21.25 -11.89 -3.24
CA GLN A 204 -19.93 -12.28 -3.76
C GLN A 204 -19.79 -13.80 -3.81
N LYS A 205 -20.31 -14.55 -2.83
CA LYS A 205 -20.47 -16.02 -2.93
C LYS A 205 -21.48 -16.47 -3.99
N GLN A 206 -22.49 -15.67 -4.32
CA GLN A 206 -23.42 -15.95 -5.43
C GLN A 206 -22.90 -15.48 -6.80
N ALA A 207 -22.07 -14.43 -6.84
CA ALA A 207 -21.46 -13.85 -8.04
C ALA A 207 -20.13 -14.53 -8.42
N GLU A 208 -19.43 -15.17 -7.48
CA GLU A 208 -18.31 -16.11 -7.73
C GLU A 208 -18.73 -17.30 -8.62
N ARG A 209 -20.03 -17.53 -8.81
CA ARG A 209 -20.58 -18.49 -9.78
C ARG A 209 -20.88 -17.92 -11.18
N LYS A 210 -20.82 -16.60 -11.40
CA LYS A 210 -21.12 -15.97 -12.70
C LYS A 210 -20.28 -14.70 -12.95
N ALA A 211 -19.19 -14.88 -13.69
CA ALA A 211 -18.52 -13.90 -14.57
C ALA A 211 -17.81 -12.68 -13.94
N ALA A 212 -16.48 -12.68 -14.04
CA ALA A 212 -15.59 -11.59 -13.67
C ALA A 212 -14.98 -10.89 -14.91
N ALA A 213 -15.39 -9.64 -15.12
CA ALA A 213 -14.73 -8.51 -15.78
C ALA A 213 -15.59 -7.28 -15.37
N THR A 214 -15.13 -6.11 -14.93
CA THR A 214 -14.00 -5.27 -15.36
C THR A 214 -13.77 -4.17 -14.30
N ASP A 215 -12.58 -3.57 -14.31
CA ASP A 215 -12.03 -2.51 -13.43
C ASP A 215 -12.91 -1.25 -13.24
N LEU A 216 -12.73 -0.60 -12.07
CA LEU A 216 -12.29 0.81 -11.93
C LEU A 216 -12.00 1.16 -10.45
N LYS A 217 -10.72 1.45 -10.16
CA LYS A 217 -10.26 2.34 -9.06
C LYS A 217 -10.65 3.79 -9.42
N PRO A 218 -10.84 4.75 -8.48
CA PRO A 218 -9.93 5.02 -7.37
C PRO A 218 -10.59 5.37 -6.02
N ALA A 219 -9.78 5.34 -4.98
CA ALA A 219 -10.09 5.92 -3.68
C ALA A 219 -10.56 7.38 -3.87
N ARG A 220 -11.85 7.61 -3.70
CA ARG A 220 -12.43 8.95 -3.66
C ARG A 220 -12.78 9.25 -2.22
N SER A 221 -12.11 10.27 -1.68
CA SER A 221 -12.66 11.25 -0.76
C SER A 221 -13.73 10.71 0.19
N LEU A 222 -13.37 10.57 1.47
CA LEU A 222 -14.32 10.27 2.55
C LEU A 222 -15.49 11.29 2.62
N PHE A 223 -15.39 12.44 1.95
CA PHE A 223 -16.45 13.46 1.88
C PHE A 223 -17.19 13.41 0.52
N VAL A 224 -18.51 13.26 0.59
CA VAL A 224 -19.44 13.10 -0.55
C VAL A 224 -19.93 14.44 -1.08
N TRP A 225 -20.02 15.44 -0.20
CA TRP A 225 -20.21 16.85 -0.53
C TRP A 225 -19.10 17.64 0.14
N ASN A 226 -18.63 18.70 -0.51
CA ASN A 226 -17.52 19.52 -0.05
C ASN A 226 -18.01 20.93 0.20
N ALA A 227 -17.69 21.47 1.37
CA ALA A 227 -17.87 22.89 1.60
C ALA A 227 -16.90 23.68 0.73
N GLN A 228 -17.43 24.75 0.15
CA GLN A 228 -16.70 25.67 -0.68
C GLN A 228 -16.31 26.90 0.16
N PRO A 229 -15.26 27.62 -0.24
CA PRO A 229 -14.83 28.84 0.43
C PRO A 229 -15.93 29.89 0.58
N ASP A 230 -16.86 29.96 -0.37
CA ASP A 230 -18.02 30.87 -0.37
C ASP A 230 -19.16 30.42 0.54
N GLY A 231 -18.92 29.44 1.42
CA GLY A 231 -19.93 28.81 2.25
C GLY A 231 -20.84 27.85 1.48
N SER A 232 -20.79 27.79 0.14
CA SER A 232 -21.63 26.87 -0.62
C SER A 232 -21.25 25.40 -0.37
N LEU A 233 -22.16 24.46 -0.64
CA LEU A 233 -21.82 23.03 -0.67
C LEU A 233 -21.79 22.58 -2.12
N SER A 234 -20.75 21.87 -2.55
CA SER A 234 -20.67 21.31 -3.91
C SER A 234 -20.36 19.81 -3.90
N THR A 235 -20.82 19.13 -4.95
CA THR A 235 -20.43 17.76 -5.24
C THR A 235 -20.45 17.52 -6.74
N SER A 236 -19.53 16.70 -7.22
CA SER A 236 -19.54 16.13 -8.57
C SER A 236 -19.87 14.63 -8.56
N ARG A 237 -20.18 14.08 -7.38
CA ARG A 237 -20.50 12.66 -7.21
C ARG A 237 -21.99 12.45 -7.43
N GLN A 238 -22.33 11.58 -8.37
CA GLN A 238 -23.70 11.11 -8.56
C GLN A 238 -24.17 10.35 -7.31
N ASP A 239 -25.45 10.47 -6.96
CA ASP A 239 -26.12 9.90 -5.78
C ASP A 239 -25.59 10.40 -4.42
N ALA A 240 -24.76 11.43 -4.45
CA ALA A 240 -24.30 12.11 -3.25
C ALA A 240 -25.48 12.68 -2.46
N THR A 241 -25.74 12.12 -1.27
CA THR A 241 -26.91 12.48 -0.44
C THR A 241 -26.49 13.16 0.87
N LEU A 242 -27.12 14.29 1.16
CA LEU A 242 -27.01 15.01 2.42
C LEU A 242 -28.36 15.08 3.12
N PHE A 243 -28.33 14.97 4.44
CA PHE A 243 -29.47 15.18 5.31
C PHE A 243 -29.15 16.23 6.37
N LEU A 244 -30.00 17.25 6.46
CA LEU A 244 -29.93 18.28 7.48
C LEU A 244 -31.06 18.04 8.49
N PRO A 245 -30.76 17.60 9.72
CA PRO A 245 -31.76 17.43 10.76
C PRO A 245 -32.28 18.82 11.21
N LEU A 246 -33.57 19.07 11.04
CA LEU A 246 -34.24 20.32 11.44
C LEU A 246 -35.59 20.00 12.06
N GLN A 247 -35.96 20.70 13.12
CA GLN A 247 -37.34 20.71 13.60
C GLN A 247 -38.17 21.60 12.68
N LEU A 248 -38.94 20.98 11.79
CA LEU A 248 -39.77 21.69 10.81
C LEU A 248 -41.16 21.92 11.40
N PRO A 249 -41.68 23.17 11.39
CA PRO A 249 -43.01 23.45 11.93
C PRO A 249 -44.11 22.82 11.04
N GLU A 250 -45.36 22.89 11.48
CA GLU A 250 -46.53 22.39 10.73
C GLU A 250 -46.68 23.02 9.34
N LYS A 251 -46.36 24.32 9.22
CA LYS A 251 -46.38 25.09 7.98
C LYS A 251 -45.07 25.86 7.82
N PHE A 252 -44.35 25.62 6.72
CA PHE A 252 -43.08 26.27 6.45
C PHE A 252 -42.87 26.57 4.96
N GLN A 253 -41.96 27.50 4.71
CA GLN A 253 -41.43 27.83 3.40
C GLN A 253 -39.95 27.44 3.31
N VAL A 254 -39.54 26.86 2.19
CA VAL A 254 -38.14 26.63 1.82
C VAL A 254 -37.80 27.42 0.57
N GLU A 255 -36.84 28.33 0.67
CA GLU A 255 -36.19 28.97 -0.48
C GLU A 255 -34.86 28.26 -0.76
N VAL A 256 -34.65 27.83 -1.99
CA VAL A 256 -33.45 27.09 -2.40
C VAL A 256 -32.89 27.64 -3.71
N VAL A 257 -31.56 27.81 -3.76
CA VAL A 257 -30.81 28.17 -4.98
C VAL A 257 -29.77 27.11 -5.27
N LEU A 258 -29.96 26.38 -6.37
CA LEU A 258 -29.05 25.35 -6.87
C LEU A 258 -28.43 25.81 -8.18
N THR A 259 -27.14 25.53 -8.37
CA THR A 259 -26.42 25.75 -9.63
C THR A 259 -25.81 24.45 -10.13
N PHE A 260 -25.81 24.27 -11.45
CA PHE A 260 -25.44 23.02 -12.12
C PHE A 260 -24.48 23.29 -13.28
N GLU A 261 -23.51 22.38 -13.48
CA GLU A 261 -22.61 22.40 -14.66
C GLU A 261 -23.25 21.79 -15.91
N GLN A 262 -24.29 20.98 -15.75
CA GLN A 262 -25.12 20.37 -16.79
C GLN A 262 -26.59 20.71 -16.53
N ARG A 263 -27.54 20.10 -17.26
CA ARG A 263 -28.97 20.20 -16.91
C ARG A 263 -29.24 19.85 -15.43
N PRO A 264 -30.25 20.46 -14.78
CA PRO A 264 -30.60 20.19 -13.39
C PRO A 264 -30.93 18.72 -13.14
N ALA A 265 -30.23 18.07 -12.21
CA ALA A 265 -30.48 16.68 -11.83
C ALA A 265 -30.31 16.49 -10.32
N PHE A 266 -31.41 16.51 -9.58
CA PHE A 266 -31.41 16.47 -8.12
C PHE A 266 -32.74 15.93 -7.56
N LEU A 267 -32.70 15.52 -6.29
CA LEU A 267 -33.89 15.30 -5.46
C LEU A 267 -33.76 16.14 -4.17
N LEU A 268 -34.79 16.92 -3.87
CA LEU A 268 -34.95 17.67 -2.63
C LEU A 268 -36.21 17.17 -1.90
N SER A 269 -36.05 16.60 -0.71
CA SER A 269 -37.12 16.04 0.11
C SER A 269 -37.25 16.79 1.43
N PHE A 270 -38.50 17.03 1.86
CA PHE A 270 -38.86 17.69 3.11
C PHE A 270 -39.12 16.67 4.24
N GLY A 271 -38.16 15.75 4.39
CA GLY A 271 -38.17 14.65 5.34
C GLY A 271 -37.09 13.64 4.97
N ARG A 272 -36.68 12.80 5.93
CA ARG A 272 -35.63 11.79 5.70
C ARG A 272 -36.05 10.70 4.72
N ASP A 273 -37.31 10.29 4.77
CA ASP A 273 -37.89 9.31 3.85
C ASP A 273 -38.49 10.00 2.62
N ALA A 274 -37.75 9.97 1.50
CA ALA A 274 -38.18 10.60 0.26
C ALA A 274 -39.38 9.90 -0.42
N GLU A 275 -39.74 8.66 -0.02
CA GLU A 275 -40.89 7.98 -0.62
C GLU A 275 -42.22 8.53 -0.07
N THR A 276 -42.25 8.81 1.23
CA THR A 276 -43.45 9.29 1.92
C THR A 276 -43.51 10.80 2.06
N ALA A 277 -42.37 11.48 2.19
CA ALA A 277 -42.31 12.92 2.39
C ALA A 277 -42.61 13.72 1.09
N PRO A 278 -43.11 14.96 1.21
CA PRO A 278 -43.18 15.88 0.09
C PRO A 278 -41.79 16.12 -0.50
N ARG A 279 -41.66 16.10 -1.83
CA ARG A 279 -40.38 16.25 -2.52
C ARG A 279 -40.50 16.93 -3.88
N ILE A 280 -39.37 17.44 -4.36
CA ILE A 280 -39.16 17.97 -5.70
C ILE A 280 -37.96 17.24 -6.32
N GLU A 281 -38.11 16.74 -7.53
CA GLU A 281 -37.06 16.00 -8.22
C GLU A 281 -37.09 16.19 -9.74
N THR A 282 -35.98 15.91 -10.41
CA THR A 282 -35.91 15.90 -11.88
C THR A 282 -36.18 14.49 -12.43
N TRP A 283 -37.19 14.33 -13.27
CA TRP A 283 -37.48 13.13 -14.05
C TRP A 283 -37.13 13.37 -15.52
N ILE A 284 -36.05 12.77 -16.01
CA ILE A 284 -35.55 12.92 -17.39
C ILE A 284 -35.23 14.39 -17.74
N ASP A 285 -36.22 15.14 -18.25
CA ASP A 285 -36.17 16.54 -18.68
C ASP A 285 -37.23 17.40 -17.98
N THR A 286 -37.84 16.87 -16.92
CA THR A 286 -39.01 17.46 -16.27
C THR A 286 -38.78 17.66 -14.77
N LEU A 287 -39.02 18.87 -14.27
CA LEU A 287 -39.10 19.16 -12.85
C LEU A 287 -40.47 18.72 -12.30
N THR A 288 -40.47 17.85 -11.29
CA THR A 288 -41.67 17.18 -10.77
C THR A 288 -41.78 17.37 -9.25
N ALA A 289 -42.95 17.73 -8.76
CA ALA A 289 -43.29 17.68 -7.34
C ALA A 289 -44.04 16.38 -7.03
N ALA A 290 -43.81 15.77 -5.87
CA ALA A 290 -44.47 14.52 -5.47
C ALA A 290 -44.72 14.43 -3.95
N ILE A 291 -45.79 13.73 -3.55
CA ILE A 291 -46.15 13.40 -2.16
C ILE A 291 -46.82 12.03 -2.12
N SER A 292 -46.25 11.08 -1.36
CA SER A 292 -46.81 9.72 -1.10
C SER A 292 -47.43 9.03 -2.34
N GLY A 293 -46.73 9.08 -3.48
CA GLY A 293 -47.14 8.46 -4.75
C GLY A 293 -47.98 9.34 -5.69
N GLN A 294 -48.49 10.49 -5.24
CA GLN A 294 -49.05 11.53 -6.13
C GLN A 294 -47.92 12.41 -6.68
N TYR A 295 -48.03 12.84 -7.94
CA TYR A 295 -47.03 13.70 -8.57
C TYR A 295 -47.66 14.71 -9.53
N GLN A 296 -46.97 15.82 -9.74
CA GLN A 296 -47.31 16.83 -10.74
C GLN A 296 -46.05 17.35 -11.42
N GLN A 297 -46.09 17.39 -12.75
CA GLN A 297 -45.10 18.06 -13.59
C GLN A 297 -45.20 19.59 -13.43
N LEU A 298 -44.09 20.23 -13.04
CA LEU A 298 -44.01 21.67 -12.81
C LEU A 298 -43.54 22.44 -14.04
N ARG A 299 -42.46 21.98 -14.69
CA ARG A 299 -41.90 22.57 -15.93
C ARG A 299 -40.87 21.64 -16.58
N LEU A 300 -40.56 21.88 -17.85
CA LEU A 300 -39.39 21.30 -18.52
C LEU A 300 -38.10 22.00 -18.07
N VAL A 301 -36.98 21.28 -18.11
CA VAL A 301 -35.62 21.76 -17.83
C VAL A 301 -34.66 21.32 -18.94
N SER A 302 -33.73 22.20 -19.29
CA SER A 302 -32.77 22.02 -20.39
C SER A 302 -31.32 22.23 -19.94
N ASP A 303 -30.34 21.96 -20.83
CA ASP A 303 -28.93 22.27 -20.56
C ASP A 303 -28.64 23.77 -20.42
N GLN A 304 -29.59 24.65 -20.79
CA GLN A 304 -29.46 26.10 -20.58
C GLN A 304 -29.84 26.52 -19.15
N ASP A 305 -30.57 25.67 -18.40
CA ASP A 305 -31.02 25.96 -17.04
C ASP A 305 -29.89 25.69 -16.02
N ARG A 306 -28.89 26.57 -15.99
CA ARG A 306 -27.71 26.45 -15.09
C ARG A 306 -28.00 26.80 -13.63
N THR A 307 -29.07 27.54 -13.37
CA THR A 307 -29.47 27.99 -12.04
C THR A 307 -30.96 27.75 -11.84
N LEU A 308 -31.31 27.19 -10.68
CA LEU A 308 -32.68 26.93 -10.29
C LEU A 308 -32.96 27.61 -8.94
N HIS A 309 -33.91 28.54 -8.95
CA HIS A 309 -34.37 29.28 -7.77
C HIS A 309 -35.84 28.96 -7.52
N LEU A 310 -36.13 28.32 -6.38
CA LEU A 310 -37.46 27.84 -6.03
C LEU A 310 -37.89 28.32 -4.65
N HIS A 311 -39.19 28.60 -4.52
CA HIS A 311 -39.91 28.76 -3.27
C HIS A 311 -40.89 27.60 -3.09
N CYS A 312 -40.76 26.86 -2.00
CA CYS A 312 -41.56 25.68 -1.69
C CYS A 312 -42.37 25.93 -0.43
N PHE A 313 -43.70 25.86 -0.50
CA PHE A 313 -44.61 26.05 0.64
C PHE A 313 -45.18 24.69 1.02
N VAL A 314 -44.86 24.23 2.23
CA VAL A 314 -45.26 22.92 2.74
C VAL A 314 -46.27 23.11 3.87
N ASP A 315 -47.44 22.52 3.70
CA ASP A 315 -48.44 22.36 4.76
C ASP A 315 -48.51 20.88 5.14
N ARG A 316 -47.95 20.53 6.30
CA ARG A 316 -47.96 19.15 6.80
C ARG A 316 -49.34 18.75 7.31
N THR A 317 -50.16 19.70 7.76
CA THR A 317 -51.52 19.43 8.26
C THR A 317 -52.49 19.13 7.12
N ALA A 318 -52.37 19.84 6.00
CA ALA A 318 -53.18 19.65 4.81
C ALA A 318 -52.57 18.66 3.80
N GLY A 319 -51.35 18.19 4.04
CA GLY A 319 -50.63 17.30 3.14
C GLY A 319 -50.39 17.90 1.75
N SER A 320 -50.02 19.20 1.69
CA SER A 320 -49.86 19.93 0.42
C SER A 320 -48.47 20.53 0.25
N LEU A 321 -47.96 20.51 -0.99
CA LEU A 321 -46.75 21.16 -1.44
C LEU A 321 -47.08 22.09 -2.61
N GLN A 322 -46.82 23.37 -2.45
CA GLN A 322 -46.90 24.37 -3.52
C GLN A 322 -45.50 24.83 -3.90
N VAL A 323 -45.22 24.93 -5.20
CA VAL A 323 -43.89 25.31 -5.71
C VAL A 323 -44.02 26.51 -6.62
N ALA A 324 -43.25 27.56 -6.35
CA ALA A 324 -43.13 28.77 -7.17
C ALA A 324 -41.68 29.00 -7.62
N ALA A 325 -41.49 29.68 -8.74
CA ALA A 325 -40.19 30.15 -9.21
C ALA A 325 -39.68 31.34 -8.37
N GLY A 326 -38.40 31.69 -8.53
CA GLY A 326 -37.76 32.82 -7.81
C GLY A 326 -38.41 34.19 -8.05
N ASP A 327 -39.12 34.36 -9.15
CA ASP A 327 -39.89 35.57 -9.48
C ASP A 327 -41.30 35.58 -8.87
N GLY A 328 -41.70 34.50 -8.18
CA GLY A 328 -43.01 34.38 -7.57
C GLY A 328 -44.05 33.62 -8.37
N ARG A 329 -43.77 33.26 -9.63
CA ARG A 329 -44.74 32.55 -10.47
C ARG A 329 -44.98 31.13 -9.95
N LEU A 330 -46.23 30.80 -9.63
CA LEU A 330 -46.62 29.46 -9.22
C LEU A 330 -46.37 28.46 -10.37
N LEU A 331 -45.59 27.41 -10.08
CA LEU A 331 -45.26 26.34 -11.02
C LEU A 331 -46.21 25.14 -10.87
N GLY A 332 -46.71 24.89 -9.66
CA GLY A 332 -47.67 23.80 -9.41
C GLY A 332 -48.00 23.59 -7.93
N THR A 333 -48.93 22.68 -7.67
CA THR A 333 -49.42 22.28 -6.35
C THR A 333 -49.78 20.79 -6.34
N VAL A 334 -49.14 20.05 -5.43
CA VAL A 334 -49.46 18.64 -5.15
C VAL A 334 -50.11 18.54 -3.78
N GLN A 335 -51.21 17.80 -3.68
CA GLN A 335 -51.94 17.63 -2.42
C GLN A 335 -52.39 16.18 -2.25
N LEU A 336 -52.34 15.66 -1.02
CA LEU A 336 -52.94 14.38 -0.67
C LEU A 336 -54.47 14.47 -0.72
N PRO A 337 -55.17 13.46 -1.24
CA PRO A 337 -56.63 13.45 -1.22
C PRO A 337 -57.15 13.50 0.23
N PRO A 338 -58.21 14.27 0.52
CA PRO A 338 -58.73 14.40 1.88
C PRO A 338 -59.19 13.03 2.40
N ALA A 339 -58.88 12.74 3.68
CA ALA A 339 -59.32 11.53 4.36
C ALA A 339 -60.86 11.51 4.44
N GLY A 340 -61.52 10.88 3.47
CA GLY A 340 -62.96 10.73 3.43
C GLY A 340 -63.45 9.78 4.53
N GLY A 341 -64.33 10.27 5.40
CA GLY A 341 -65.01 9.46 6.40
C GLY A 341 -66.07 8.52 5.80
N GLY A 342 -66.23 7.33 6.40
CA GLY A 342 -67.45 6.54 6.29
C GLY A 342 -67.30 5.01 6.19
N LYS A 343 -67.54 4.32 7.32
CA LYS A 343 -68.10 2.95 7.53
C LYS A 343 -67.55 1.73 6.74
N SER A 344 -67.12 0.72 7.51
CA SER A 344 -67.02 -0.72 7.16
C SER A 344 -68.41 -1.33 6.81
N PRO A 345 -68.57 -2.56 6.24
CA PRO A 345 -67.58 -3.55 5.77
C PRO A 345 -67.90 -4.26 4.41
N ALA A 346 -66.99 -5.16 4.00
CA ALA A 346 -67.19 -6.47 3.33
C ALA A 346 -67.56 -6.60 1.82
N LYS A 347 -66.67 -7.34 1.12
CA LYS A 347 -66.83 -8.45 0.12
C LYS A 347 -68.14 -8.52 -0.69
N GLY A 348 -68.17 -8.76 -2.01
CA GLY A 348 -67.18 -9.16 -3.01
C GLY A 348 -67.86 -9.82 -4.23
N GLN A 349 -67.05 -10.27 -5.20
CA GLN A 349 -67.29 -11.10 -6.41
C GLN A 349 -67.25 -10.34 -7.75
N ALA A 350 -66.19 -10.51 -8.57
CA ALA A 350 -65.87 -11.60 -9.53
C ALA A 350 -66.28 -11.17 -10.96
N ALA A 351 -65.63 -11.41 -12.10
CA ALA A 351 -64.43 -12.10 -12.63
C ALA A 351 -64.10 -11.34 -13.96
N ALA A 352 -62.97 -11.42 -14.69
CA ALA A 352 -62.17 -12.56 -15.15
C ALA A 352 -60.84 -12.07 -15.82
N GLU A 353 -59.71 -12.71 -15.45
CA GLU A 353 -58.70 -13.44 -16.27
C GLU A 353 -58.04 -12.92 -17.60
N PRO A 354 -56.83 -13.40 -17.99
CA PRO A 354 -55.57 -12.66 -17.76
C PRO A 354 -54.53 -12.68 -18.93
N GLY A 355 -53.41 -11.95 -18.75
CA GLY A 355 -52.26 -11.93 -19.66
C GLY A 355 -50.98 -11.24 -19.13
N GLN A 356 -50.50 -11.67 -17.95
CA GLN A 356 -49.13 -11.66 -17.39
C GLN A 356 -48.09 -10.53 -17.70
N ASN A 357 -47.73 -9.75 -16.67
CA ASN A 357 -46.48 -9.91 -15.87
C ASN A 357 -46.23 -8.71 -14.94
N ALA A 358 -46.55 -8.85 -13.64
CA ALA A 358 -45.86 -8.18 -12.52
C ALA A 358 -46.37 -8.69 -11.15
N ILE A 359 -45.49 -9.41 -10.45
CA ILE A 359 -45.21 -9.44 -8.98
C ILE A 359 -46.37 -9.64 -7.99
N GLY A 360 -46.30 -10.73 -7.19
CA GLY A 360 -46.69 -10.69 -5.77
C GLY A 360 -47.23 -11.97 -5.11
N ASN A 361 -46.33 -12.69 -4.41
CA ASN A 361 -46.54 -13.52 -3.21
C ASN A 361 -47.41 -14.79 -3.23
N LEU A 362 -46.82 -15.89 -2.74
CA LEU A 362 -47.56 -16.92 -2.01
C LEU A 362 -46.67 -17.55 -0.93
N LEU A 363 -46.97 -17.22 0.34
CA LEU A 363 -46.90 -18.18 1.43
C LEU A 363 -48.35 -18.61 1.70
N GLU A 364 -48.72 -19.80 1.22
CA GLU A 364 -49.86 -20.59 1.76
C GLU A 364 -49.25 -21.77 2.52
N LYS A 365 -49.44 -21.82 3.84
CA LYS A 365 -50.51 -22.57 4.53
C LYS A 365 -50.40 -24.09 4.38
N LEU A 366 -50.04 -24.75 5.49
CA LEU A 366 -50.81 -25.79 6.20
C LEU A 366 -49.92 -26.89 6.81
N VAL A 367 -49.98 -26.97 8.14
CA VAL A 367 -50.15 -28.14 9.05
C VAL A 367 -49.27 -28.00 10.31
N PRO A 368 -49.79 -28.34 11.52
CA PRO A 368 -49.50 -27.64 12.76
C PRO A 368 -48.78 -28.48 13.84
N GLY A 369 -48.26 -27.78 14.86
CA GLY A 369 -47.85 -28.30 16.17
C GLY A 369 -46.41 -27.94 16.52
N VAL A 370 -45.99 -27.74 17.78
CA VAL A 370 -46.60 -27.86 19.11
C VAL A 370 -45.51 -27.27 20.07
N ILE A 371 -45.91 -26.47 21.08
CA ILE A 371 -45.25 -26.26 22.43
C ILE A 371 -43.87 -25.54 22.41
N ASP A 372 -43.44 -24.59 23.25
CA ASP A 372 -43.87 -23.88 24.50
C ASP A 372 -43.01 -22.58 24.59
N ALA A 373 -43.54 -21.42 25.00
CA ALA A 373 -43.58 -20.83 26.35
C ALA A 373 -42.26 -20.18 26.87
N GLU A 374 -42.42 -18.93 27.34
CA GLU A 374 -41.56 -18.12 28.23
C GLU A 374 -40.25 -17.55 27.63
N SER A 375 -39.81 -16.31 27.86
CA SER A 375 -40.01 -15.38 28.99
C SER A 375 -39.81 -13.91 28.58
N GLU A 376 -40.46 -13.01 29.32
CA GLU A 376 -40.27 -11.56 29.30
C GLU A 376 -38.82 -11.13 29.62
N GLN A 377 -38.33 -10.07 28.96
CA GLN A 377 -37.41 -9.12 29.60
C GLN A 377 -37.43 -7.75 28.92
N LYS A 378 -37.91 -6.75 29.66
CA LYS A 378 -37.76 -5.31 29.41
C LYS A 378 -36.28 -4.97 29.20
N SER A 379 -35.95 -4.26 28.13
CA SER A 379 -34.74 -3.42 28.08
C SER A 379 -34.93 -2.23 27.14
N ALA A 380 -34.73 -1.05 27.73
CA ALA A 380 -34.51 0.29 27.17
C ALA A 380 -35.01 0.62 25.75
N ALA A 381 -35.95 1.57 25.68
CA ALA A 381 -36.30 2.26 24.44
C ALA A 381 -35.05 2.93 23.83
N THR A 382 -34.60 2.43 22.69
CA THR A 382 -33.71 3.13 21.76
C THR A 382 -34.37 4.47 21.39
N PRO A 383 -33.67 5.61 21.43
CA PRO A 383 -34.26 6.87 20.99
C PRO A 383 -34.61 6.74 19.50
N GLU A 384 -35.88 6.95 19.14
CA GLU A 384 -36.31 7.02 17.75
C GLU A 384 -35.45 8.08 17.03
N ILE A 385 -34.78 7.66 15.96
CA ILE A 385 -33.98 8.56 15.13
C ILE A 385 -34.95 9.49 14.41
N SER A 386 -34.96 10.78 14.76
CA SER A 386 -35.82 11.79 14.15
C SER A 386 -35.75 11.73 12.60
N THR A 387 -36.90 11.61 11.96
CA THR A 387 -37.10 11.63 10.50
C THR A 387 -37.33 13.05 9.95
N ASP A 388 -37.31 14.05 10.84
CA ASP A 388 -37.63 15.45 10.54
C ASP A 388 -36.38 16.22 10.08
N GLY A 389 -36.43 16.80 8.87
CA GLY A 389 -35.29 17.51 8.27
C GLY A 389 -35.38 17.67 6.76
N LEU A 390 -34.29 18.11 6.14
CA LEU A 390 -34.17 18.32 4.69
C LEU A 390 -33.17 17.36 4.09
N LEU A 391 -33.55 16.66 3.01
CA LEU A 391 -32.67 15.76 2.28
C LEU A 391 -32.41 16.31 0.87
N LEU A 392 -31.13 16.41 0.50
CA LEU A 392 -30.69 16.79 -0.84
C LEU A 392 -29.82 15.69 -1.44
N ARG A 393 -30.20 15.21 -2.62
CA ARG A 393 -29.45 14.19 -3.37
C ARG A 393 -29.07 14.71 -4.75
N ASN A 394 -27.79 14.62 -5.10
CA ASN A 394 -27.33 14.87 -6.46
C ASN A 394 -27.67 13.68 -7.36
N GLN A 395 -28.31 13.90 -8.51
CA GLN A 395 -28.68 12.85 -9.47
C GLN A 395 -27.94 12.97 -10.81
N GLY A 396 -27.04 13.95 -10.96
CA GLY A 396 -26.28 14.16 -12.21
C GLY A 396 -24.84 14.62 -11.97
N GLY A 397 -24.37 15.57 -12.79
CA GLY A 397 -23.00 16.09 -12.78
C GLY A 397 -22.69 16.99 -11.58
N SER A 398 -21.86 18.01 -11.78
CA SER A 398 -21.49 18.95 -10.72
C SER A 398 -22.68 19.81 -10.29
N THR A 399 -23.03 19.71 -9.00
CA THR A 399 -24.14 20.43 -8.36
C THR A 399 -23.60 21.23 -7.17
N ARG A 400 -24.04 22.48 -7.05
CA ARG A 400 -23.70 23.37 -5.94
C ARG A 400 -24.95 23.97 -5.31
N LEU A 401 -25.11 23.76 -4.00
CA LEU A 401 -26.11 24.40 -3.16
C LEU A 401 -25.58 25.76 -2.71
N ARG A 402 -26.12 26.84 -3.28
CA ARG A 402 -25.68 28.21 -3.01
C ARG A 402 -26.44 28.86 -1.87
N ARG A 403 -27.73 28.54 -1.72
CA ARG A 403 -28.58 29.11 -0.67
C ARG A 403 -29.66 28.11 -0.26
N LEU A 404 -29.90 28.04 1.05
CA LEU A 404 -31.05 27.33 1.63
C LEU A 404 -31.60 28.14 2.80
N ARG A 405 -32.82 28.65 2.69
CA ARG A 405 -33.52 29.37 3.78
C ARG A 405 -34.80 28.62 4.13
N VAL A 406 -34.99 28.35 5.40
CA VAL A 406 -36.20 27.71 5.93
C VAL A 406 -36.89 28.67 6.89
N SER A 407 -38.16 28.97 6.66
CA SER A 407 -38.94 29.93 7.45
C SER A 407 -40.32 29.39 7.82
N ALA A 408 -40.84 29.86 8.96
CA ALA A 408 -42.24 29.60 9.32
C ALA A 408 -43.15 30.27 8.29
N TRP A 409 -44.26 29.63 7.97
CA TRP A 409 -45.21 30.17 6.99
C TRP A 409 -46.59 30.30 7.64
N ASN A 410 -47.21 31.48 7.50
CA ASN A 410 -48.49 31.82 8.14
C ASN A 410 -49.72 31.18 7.44
N GLY A 411 -49.52 30.34 6.42
CA GLY A 411 -50.59 29.65 5.69
C GLY A 411 -51.16 30.44 4.50
N THR A 412 -50.76 31.70 4.31
CA THR A 412 -51.13 32.48 3.12
C THR A 412 -49.92 32.56 2.20
N VAL A 413 -50.00 31.98 1.00
CA VAL A 413 -48.89 32.10 0.03
C VAL A 413 -48.76 33.58 -0.31
N PRO A 414 -47.61 34.23 -0.03
CA PRO A 414 -47.46 35.64 -0.33
C PRO A 414 -47.62 35.88 -1.83
N GLU A 415 -48.34 36.94 -2.22
CA GLU A 415 -48.20 37.46 -3.58
C GLU A 415 -46.77 37.99 -3.71
N ILE A 416 -45.89 37.18 -4.30
CA ILE A 416 -44.56 37.63 -4.69
C ILE A 416 -44.77 38.53 -5.92
N ARG A 417 -45.01 39.82 -5.68
CA ARG A 417 -45.14 40.83 -6.74
C ARG A 417 -43.77 41.17 -7.28
N SER A 418 -43.66 41.33 -8.59
CA SER A 418 -42.54 42.02 -9.20
C SER A 418 -42.74 43.53 -9.01
N GLY A 419 -41.80 44.18 -8.32
CA GLY A 419 -41.77 45.63 -8.08
C GLY A 419 -40.38 46.20 -8.40
N SER A 420 -40.30 47.51 -8.61
CA SER A 420 -39.01 48.21 -8.79
C SER A 420 -38.46 48.70 -7.46
N GLY A 421 -37.13 48.62 -7.28
CA GLY A 421 -36.44 49.08 -6.08
C GLY A 421 -36.11 47.96 -5.08
N MET A 422 -35.88 48.36 -3.84
CA MET A 422 -35.62 47.48 -2.70
C MET A 422 -36.89 46.72 -2.31
N ARG A 423 -36.75 45.43 -2.00
CA ARG A 423 -37.79 44.58 -1.41
C ARG A 423 -37.57 44.48 0.09
N LEU A 424 -38.58 44.79 0.90
CA LEU A 424 -38.59 44.63 2.34
C LEU A 424 -39.57 43.52 2.74
N GLU A 425 -39.13 42.64 3.62
CA GLU A 425 -39.93 41.59 4.24
C GLU A 425 -40.07 41.93 5.74
N THR A 426 -41.30 41.91 6.26
CA THR A 426 -41.56 42.14 7.69
C THR A 426 -41.57 40.83 8.48
N VAL A 427 -41.51 40.92 9.81
CA VAL A 427 -41.71 39.79 10.72
C VAL A 427 -43.14 39.21 10.61
N SER A 428 -44.14 40.03 10.24
CA SER A 428 -45.52 39.58 10.00
C SER A 428 -45.70 38.81 8.69
N GLY A 429 -44.69 38.81 7.81
CA GLY A 429 -44.73 38.15 6.50
C GLY A 429 -45.18 39.04 5.34
N ASP A 430 -45.33 40.34 5.56
CA ASP A 430 -45.67 41.31 4.52
C ASP A 430 -44.44 41.61 3.65
N VAL A 431 -44.67 41.80 2.33
CA VAL A 431 -43.62 42.18 1.37
C VAL A 431 -43.94 43.56 0.80
N LEU A 432 -42.98 44.49 0.91
CA LEU A 432 -43.07 45.87 0.41
C LEU A 432 -41.96 46.15 -0.60
N PHE A 433 -42.22 47.02 -1.58
CA PHE A 433 -41.22 47.48 -2.55
C PHE A 433 -41.08 49.00 -2.49
N GLY A 434 -39.85 49.52 -2.55
CA GLY A 434 -39.61 50.96 -2.49
C GLY A 434 -38.15 51.39 -2.63
N SER A 435 -37.89 52.68 -2.41
CA SER A 435 -36.54 53.23 -2.29
C SER A 435 -36.30 53.76 -0.88
N LEU A 436 -35.05 53.69 -0.41
CA LEU A 436 -34.67 54.22 0.89
C LEU A 436 -34.64 55.76 0.82
N LYS A 437 -35.15 56.43 1.86
CA LYS A 437 -34.90 57.84 2.13
C LYS A 437 -33.88 57.98 3.25
N VAL A 438 -33.15 59.10 3.26
CA VAL A 438 -32.23 59.48 4.34
C VAL A 438 -32.89 59.23 5.69
N ALA A 439 -32.31 58.32 6.48
CA ALA A 439 -32.79 58.01 7.82
C ALA A 439 -32.43 59.15 8.77
N THR A 440 -33.44 59.73 9.41
CA THR A 440 -33.27 60.76 10.44
C THR A 440 -33.26 60.19 11.86
N GLN A 441 -33.56 58.90 12.02
CA GLN A 441 -33.63 58.19 13.32
C GLN A 441 -32.91 56.83 13.23
N PRO A 442 -32.11 56.44 14.24
CA PRO A 442 -31.25 55.25 14.18
C PRO A 442 -32.01 53.91 14.18
N ASP A 443 -33.22 53.85 14.75
CA ASP A 443 -33.95 52.59 14.96
C ASP A 443 -35.07 52.33 13.93
N SER A 444 -35.22 53.19 12.92
CA SER A 444 -36.33 53.12 11.95
C SER A 444 -35.91 53.51 10.54
N LEU A 445 -36.46 52.83 9.53
CA LEU A 445 -36.22 53.09 8.12
C LEU A 445 -37.34 53.90 7.48
N GLN A 446 -36.97 55.01 6.86
CA GLN A 446 -37.83 55.81 5.99
C GLN A 446 -37.76 55.24 4.58
N ILE A 447 -38.88 54.75 4.05
CA ILE A 447 -38.97 54.18 2.70
C ILE A 447 -40.09 54.84 1.90
N LEU A 448 -39.87 55.03 0.61
CA LEU A 448 -40.89 55.46 -0.34
C LEU A 448 -41.50 54.23 -1.02
N THR A 449 -42.72 53.84 -0.64
CA THR A 449 -43.44 52.68 -1.17
C THR A 449 -44.74 53.14 -1.82
N ASP A 450 -45.00 52.76 -3.07
CA ASP A 450 -46.24 53.12 -3.81
C ASP A 450 -46.59 54.63 -3.75
N GLY A 451 -45.56 55.50 -3.73
CA GLY A 451 -45.72 56.95 -3.69
C GLY A 451 -46.00 57.55 -2.30
N ALA A 452 -45.99 56.74 -1.22
CA ALA A 452 -46.17 57.20 0.15
C ALA A 452 -44.92 56.92 1.01
N ASP A 453 -44.56 57.87 1.87
CA ASP A 453 -43.50 57.69 2.86
C ASP A 453 -43.99 56.78 4.00
N ARG A 454 -43.21 55.75 4.33
CA ARG A 454 -43.45 54.87 5.48
C ARG A 454 -42.20 54.81 6.35
N SER A 455 -42.39 54.87 7.66
CA SER A 455 -41.35 54.60 8.66
C SER A 455 -41.57 53.19 9.22
N ILE A 456 -40.58 52.31 9.06
CA ILE A 456 -40.63 50.93 9.57
C ILE A 456 -39.51 50.74 10.60
N PRO A 457 -39.83 50.44 11.87
CA PRO A 457 -38.83 50.08 12.86
C PRO A 457 -37.97 48.91 12.37
N ILE A 458 -36.65 49.00 12.54
CA ILE A 458 -35.73 47.93 12.14
C ILE A 458 -36.13 46.62 12.83
N SER A 459 -36.65 46.68 14.07
CA SER A 459 -37.24 45.57 14.85
C SER A 459 -38.36 44.79 14.15
N GLN A 460 -39.08 45.41 13.21
CA GLN A 460 -40.20 44.80 12.49
C GLN A 460 -39.78 44.16 11.16
N LEU A 461 -38.52 44.31 10.74
CA LEU A 461 -38.01 43.78 9.48
C LEU A 461 -37.41 42.39 9.66
N SER A 462 -37.78 41.46 8.77
CA SER A 462 -37.22 40.12 8.66
C SER A 462 -36.13 40.04 7.59
N ALA A 463 -36.31 40.74 6.44
CA ALA A 463 -35.28 40.87 5.42
C ALA A 463 -35.41 42.17 4.60
N ILE A 464 -34.29 42.64 4.05
CA ILE A 464 -34.21 43.70 3.05
C ILE A 464 -33.36 43.15 1.90
N ILE A 465 -33.91 43.15 0.70
CA ILE A 465 -33.28 42.67 -0.52
C ILE A 465 -33.10 43.87 -1.45
N PHE A 466 -31.87 44.13 -1.84
CA PHE A 466 -31.53 45.23 -2.72
C PHE A 466 -31.57 44.74 -4.17
N PRO A 467 -32.02 45.57 -5.13
CA PRO A 467 -32.10 45.17 -6.53
C PRO A 467 -30.72 44.76 -7.06
N ALA A 468 -30.67 43.62 -7.75
CA ALA A 468 -29.45 43.10 -8.34
C ALA A 468 -29.07 43.94 -9.57
N SER A 469 -27.88 44.53 -9.58
CA SER A 469 -27.14 44.72 -10.82
C SER A 469 -26.29 43.47 -11.00
N GLU A 470 -26.47 42.72 -12.08
CA GLU A 470 -25.69 41.51 -12.35
C GLU A 470 -24.19 41.82 -12.33
N THR A 471 -23.52 41.48 -11.23
CA THR A 471 -22.08 41.26 -11.19
C THR A 471 -21.88 39.78 -10.92
N GLN A 472 -21.52 39.03 -11.97
CA GLN A 472 -20.87 37.76 -11.74
C GLN A 472 -19.62 38.04 -10.91
N PRO A 473 -19.31 37.26 -9.87
CA PRO A 473 -18.05 37.40 -9.18
C PRO A 473 -16.97 37.13 -10.23
N GLU A 474 -16.34 38.17 -10.75
CA GLU A 474 -15.05 38.02 -11.39
C GLU A 474 -14.20 37.27 -10.38
N GLN A 475 -13.66 36.13 -10.81
CA GLN A 475 -12.68 35.36 -10.06
C GLN A 475 -11.40 36.18 -9.99
N SER A 476 -11.45 37.34 -9.31
CA SER A 476 -10.27 38.06 -8.91
C SER A 476 -9.60 37.21 -7.84
N SER A 477 -8.31 37.00 -8.01
CA SER A 477 -7.44 36.22 -7.15
C SER A 477 -7.43 36.84 -5.74
N ALA A 478 -8.40 36.48 -4.91
CA ALA A 478 -8.66 37.05 -3.60
C ALA A 478 -8.51 35.98 -2.51
N VAL A 479 -8.06 36.42 -1.34
CA VAL A 479 -8.02 35.54 -0.16
C VAL A 479 -9.36 35.65 0.54
N ARG A 480 -9.95 34.51 0.93
CA ARG A 480 -11.22 34.48 1.67
C ARG A 480 -11.02 33.86 3.05
N LEU A 481 -11.40 34.59 4.10
CA LEU A 481 -11.51 34.09 5.47
C LEU A 481 -12.96 33.72 5.75
N THR A 482 -13.19 32.56 6.37
CA THR A 482 -14.52 32.07 6.75
C THR A 482 -14.50 31.60 8.19
N TRP A 483 -15.54 31.94 8.97
CA TRP A 483 -15.73 31.52 10.36
C TRP A 483 -16.75 30.37 10.47
N GLN A 484 -16.80 29.76 11.65
CA GLN A 484 -17.68 28.61 11.92
C GLN A 484 -19.17 28.95 11.85
N ASP A 485 -19.56 30.19 12.12
CA ASP A 485 -20.94 30.69 12.01
C ASP A 485 -21.38 30.98 10.56
N GLY A 486 -20.48 30.80 9.58
CA GLY A 486 -20.73 31.06 8.17
C GLY A 486 -20.44 32.50 7.72
N THR A 487 -19.99 33.37 8.63
CA THR A 487 -19.41 34.68 8.28
C THR A 487 -18.22 34.46 7.34
N SER A 488 -18.05 35.31 6.33
CA SER A 488 -16.90 35.27 5.43
C SER A 488 -16.57 36.64 4.86
N ILE A 489 -15.27 36.93 4.76
CA ILE A 489 -14.74 38.15 4.12
C ILE A 489 -13.74 37.76 3.05
N SER A 490 -13.79 38.43 1.90
CA SER A 490 -12.81 38.28 0.83
C SER A 490 -12.23 39.62 0.40
N GLY A 491 -10.97 39.56 -0.04
CA GLY A 491 -10.25 40.73 -0.52
C GLY A 491 -8.77 40.44 -0.67
N LYS A 492 -8.01 41.52 -0.91
CA LYS A 492 -6.54 41.44 -0.88
C LYS A 492 -6.09 41.37 0.57
N LEU A 493 -5.42 40.28 0.95
CA LEU A 493 -4.80 40.17 2.26
C LEU A 493 -3.67 41.20 2.36
N LEU A 494 -3.65 42.01 3.43
CA LEU A 494 -2.59 42.98 3.69
C LEU A 494 -1.57 42.44 4.70
N GLY A 495 -2.03 41.67 5.69
CA GLY A 495 -1.18 41.03 6.68
C GLY A 495 -1.94 40.27 7.76
N ILE A 496 -1.27 39.33 8.43
CA ILE A 496 -1.76 38.58 9.59
C ILE A 496 -0.76 38.74 10.73
N ALA A 497 -1.23 39.28 11.85
CA ALA A 497 -0.44 39.46 13.07
C ALA A 497 -1.36 39.41 14.30
N GLU A 498 -0.84 38.93 15.43
CA GLU A 498 -1.54 38.96 16.73
C GLU A 498 -2.95 38.35 16.69
N GLY A 499 -3.12 37.27 15.92
CA GLY A 499 -4.42 36.59 15.77
C GLY A 499 -5.46 37.35 14.96
N LYS A 500 -5.08 38.40 14.20
CA LYS A 500 -5.97 39.15 13.31
C LYS A 500 -5.42 39.20 11.88
N ALA A 501 -6.29 39.03 10.90
CA ALA A 501 -6.02 39.19 9.48
C ALA A 501 -6.57 40.52 8.97
N ARG A 502 -5.79 41.29 8.21
CA ARG A 502 -6.20 42.58 7.63
C ARG A 502 -6.49 42.42 6.15
N PHE A 503 -7.69 42.78 5.72
CA PHE A 503 -8.13 42.69 4.33
C PHE A 503 -8.43 44.07 3.75
N GLN A 504 -8.00 44.28 2.50
CA GLN A 504 -8.57 45.32 1.64
C GLN A 504 -9.69 44.68 0.81
N SER A 505 -10.92 44.82 1.29
CA SER A 505 -12.11 44.34 0.59
C SER A 505 -12.59 45.35 -0.45
N ALA A 506 -13.27 44.89 -1.50
CA ALA A 506 -13.77 45.78 -2.56
C ALA A 506 -14.81 46.80 -2.05
N TRP A 507 -15.56 46.43 -1.01
CA TRP A 507 -16.66 47.22 -0.45
C TRP A 507 -16.24 48.16 0.69
N SER A 508 -14.99 48.10 1.17
CA SER A 508 -14.49 48.96 2.24
C SER A 508 -13.34 49.83 1.74
N ALA A 509 -13.40 51.13 2.00
CA ALA A 509 -12.30 52.04 1.71
C ALA A 509 -11.12 51.87 2.69
N THR A 510 -11.36 51.33 3.88
CA THR A 510 -10.35 51.08 4.91
C THR A 510 -10.12 49.59 5.11
N ALA A 511 -8.89 49.23 5.51
CA ALA A 511 -8.54 47.85 5.77
C ALA A 511 -9.35 47.28 6.96
N VAL A 512 -10.07 46.18 6.73
CA VAL A 512 -10.87 45.50 7.73
C VAL A 512 -9.98 44.55 8.53
N ALA A 513 -9.97 44.69 9.86
CA ALA A 513 -9.24 43.79 10.75
C ALA A 513 -10.17 42.69 11.28
N ALA A 514 -9.90 41.45 10.88
CA ALA A 514 -10.73 40.28 11.12
C ALA A 514 -10.04 39.32 12.11
N SER A 515 -10.71 38.96 13.21
CA SER A 515 -10.19 38.00 14.20
C SER A 515 -10.06 36.59 13.60
N LEU A 516 -8.96 35.88 13.90
CA LEU A 516 -8.80 34.47 13.55
C LEU A 516 -9.42 33.52 14.60
N GLN A 517 -9.95 34.05 15.70
CA GLN A 517 -10.67 33.25 16.69
C GLN A 517 -11.95 32.67 16.07
N ALA A 518 -12.21 31.38 16.28
CA ALA A 518 -13.32 30.64 15.66
C ALA A 518 -13.33 30.69 14.11
N ALA A 519 -12.21 31.05 13.48
CA ALA A 519 -12.04 30.89 12.06
C ALA A 519 -12.16 29.40 11.69
N ARG A 520 -12.61 29.14 10.48
CA ARG A 520 -12.77 27.80 9.91
C ARG A 520 -11.73 27.55 8.82
N ALA A 521 -11.57 28.50 7.91
CA ALA A 521 -10.63 28.40 6.81
C ALA A 521 -10.18 29.76 6.28
N LEU A 522 -8.93 29.86 5.86
CA LEU A 522 -8.39 30.93 5.02
C LEU A 522 -8.04 30.33 3.65
N MET A 523 -8.75 30.73 2.61
CA MET A 523 -8.71 30.12 1.28
C MET A 523 -7.98 31.03 0.29
N PHE A 524 -7.12 30.44 -0.54
CA PHE A 524 -6.36 31.14 -1.57
C PHE A 524 -6.92 30.76 -2.95
N THR A 525 -7.44 31.73 -3.70
CA THR A 525 -7.94 31.49 -5.06
C THR A 525 -6.85 31.82 -6.08
N GLY A 526 -6.17 30.79 -6.58
CA GLY A 526 -5.19 30.87 -7.67
C GLY A 526 -4.92 29.47 -8.20
N SER A 527 -4.47 29.36 -9.46
CA SER A 527 -4.01 28.10 -10.03
C SER A 527 -2.65 28.33 -10.67
N ALA A 528 -1.61 27.73 -10.10
CA ALA A 528 -0.34 27.58 -10.80
C ALA A 528 0.11 26.12 -10.64
N PRO A 529 0.20 25.36 -11.74
CA PRO A 529 0.70 24.00 -11.68
C PRO A 529 2.20 24.00 -11.34
N PRO A 530 2.70 23.06 -10.53
CA PRO A 530 4.13 22.91 -10.33
C PRO A 530 4.81 22.48 -11.65
N GLU A 531 5.87 23.20 -12.02
CA GLU A 531 6.56 23.09 -13.32
C GLU A 531 7.60 21.95 -13.36
N GLN A 532 7.86 21.26 -12.24
CA GLN A 532 8.79 20.12 -12.16
C GLN A 532 8.24 19.02 -11.26
N ALA A 533 8.61 17.76 -11.54
CA ALA A 533 8.33 16.62 -10.67
C ALA A 533 9.09 16.79 -9.33
N PRO A 534 8.38 17.05 -8.22
CA PRO A 534 9.02 17.33 -6.94
C PRO A 534 9.47 16.04 -6.26
N ASP A 535 10.54 16.13 -5.46
CA ASP A 535 10.91 15.09 -4.50
C ASP A 535 9.75 14.84 -3.53
N ARG A 536 9.77 13.71 -2.83
CA ARG A 536 8.73 13.33 -1.87
C ARG A 536 9.30 13.10 -0.48
N LEU A 537 8.64 13.67 0.52
CA LEU A 537 8.82 13.37 1.93
C LEU A 537 7.61 12.58 2.41
N LEU A 538 7.83 11.34 2.85
CA LEU A 538 6.82 10.52 3.52
C LEU A 538 7.01 10.64 5.04
N HIS A 539 5.92 10.84 5.78
CA HIS A 539 5.90 10.93 7.24
C HIS A 539 4.59 10.32 7.79
N PRO A 540 4.48 10.00 9.09
CA PRO A 540 3.26 9.40 9.67
C PRO A 540 1.96 10.17 9.39
N GLY A 541 2.05 11.48 9.15
CA GLY A 541 0.92 12.33 8.82
C GLY A 541 0.58 12.45 7.33
N GLY A 542 1.30 11.77 6.44
CA GLY A 542 1.03 11.78 4.99
C GLY A 542 2.28 11.90 4.11
N SER A 543 2.11 12.49 2.93
CA SER A 543 3.21 12.76 2.00
C SER A 543 3.22 14.22 1.59
N LEU A 544 4.39 14.83 1.59
CA LEU A 544 4.61 16.19 1.15
C LEU A 544 5.53 16.20 -0.07
N GLN A 545 5.15 16.93 -1.11
CA GLN A 545 6.04 17.19 -2.23
C GLN A 545 7.01 18.33 -1.87
N GLY A 546 8.18 18.39 -2.50
CA GLY A 546 9.17 19.45 -2.26
C GLY A 546 10.51 19.14 -2.90
N ARG A 547 11.58 19.63 -2.28
CA ARG A 547 12.96 19.33 -2.64
C ARG A 547 13.76 18.98 -1.39
N LEU A 548 14.54 17.90 -1.46
CA LEU A 548 15.55 17.60 -0.46
C LEU A 548 16.84 18.36 -0.80
N LEU A 549 17.14 19.40 -0.05
CA LEU A 549 18.38 20.16 -0.13
C LEU A 549 19.44 19.56 0.80
N ILE A 550 20.68 19.56 0.33
CA ILE A 550 21.84 19.24 1.13
C ILE A 550 22.64 20.53 1.32
N VAL A 551 22.68 21.03 2.55
CA VAL A 551 23.29 22.32 2.91
C VAL A 551 24.57 22.06 3.70
N ASP A 552 25.61 22.87 3.47
CA ASP A 552 26.86 22.75 4.22
C ASP A 552 26.64 23.07 5.72
N GLY A 553 27.20 22.25 6.61
CA GLY A 553 27.03 22.36 8.07
C GLY A 553 26.63 21.05 8.76
N ASP A 554 26.29 21.13 10.05
CA ASP A 554 26.04 19.97 10.94
C ASP A 554 24.64 19.35 10.82
N GLN A 555 23.70 20.05 10.16
CA GLN A 555 22.38 19.52 9.82
C GLN A 555 22.16 19.62 8.31
N PRO A 556 22.81 18.72 7.55
CA PRO A 556 22.91 18.92 6.12
C PRO A 556 21.63 18.59 5.37
N LEU A 557 20.77 17.71 5.90
CA LEU A 557 19.53 17.31 5.23
C LEU A 557 18.40 18.29 5.58
N GLN A 558 18.02 19.13 4.62
CA GLN A 558 16.95 20.11 4.78
C GLN A 558 15.87 19.93 3.73
N TRP A 559 14.63 20.11 4.13
CA TRP A 559 13.48 20.00 3.24
C TRP A 559 12.96 21.38 2.85
N GLN A 560 12.68 21.57 1.55
CA GLN A 560 12.08 22.77 1.01
C GLN A 560 10.75 22.43 0.31
N PRO A 561 9.60 22.75 0.91
CA PRO A 561 8.31 22.60 0.24
C PRO A 561 8.16 23.48 -1.02
N PRO A 562 7.24 23.14 -1.94
CA PRO A 562 6.94 23.93 -3.12
C PRO A 562 6.56 25.34 -2.71
N GLY A 563 7.15 26.32 -3.41
CA GLY A 563 6.94 27.73 -3.14
C GLY A 563 7.53 28.24 -1.82
N SER A 564 8.32 27.45 -1.08
CA SER A 564 9.00 27.92 0.12
C SER A 564 10.31 28.65 -0.21
N SER A 565 10.58 29.79 0.43
CA SER A 565 11.83 30.55 0.23
C SER A 565 12.98 30.09 1.11
N ASN A 566 12.72 29.30 2.14
CA ASN A 566 13.72 28.67 3.01
C ASN A 566 13.54 27.15 3.02
N SER A 567 14.60 26.46 3.39
CA SER A 567 14.58 25.04 3.76
C SER A 567 14.68 24.90 5.27
N SER A 568 14.21 23.78 5.82
CA SER A 568 14.25 23.51 7.25
C SER A 568 14.63 22.05 7.49
N ALA A 569 15.51 21.81 8.48
CA ALA A 569 15.82 20.47 8.93
C ALA A 569 14.58 19.86 9.61
N LEU A 570 14.44 18.53 9.49
CA LEU A 570 13.40 17.84 10.24
C LEU A 570 13.68 17.87 11.74
N GLN A 571 12.63 17.96 12.55
CA GLN A 571 12.74 17.81 13.99
C GLN A 571 13.19 16.38 14.31
N SER A 572 14.28 16.22 15.07
CA SER A 572 14.87 14.92 15.38
C SER A 572 13.88 14.04 16.15
N GLY A 573 13.77 12.76 15.76
CA GLY A 573 12.97 11.74 16.48
C GLY A 573 11.72 11.22 15.75
N GLY A 574 11.36 11.77 14.58
CA GLY A 574 10.21 11.30 13.79
C GLY A 574 10.60 10.35 12.65
N GLN A 575 9.77 9.32 12.40
CA GLN A 575 9.92 8.47 11.21
C GLN A 575 9.69 9.29 9.93
N ALA A 576 10.66 9.36 9.03
CA ALA A 576 10.49 10.05 7.75
C ALA A 576 11.29 9.37 6.64
N ARG A 577 10.77 9.38 5.41
CA ARG A 577 11.46 8.84 4.22
C ARG A 577 11.50 9.90 3.14
N PHE A 578 12.70 10.29 2.74
CA PHE A 578 12.91 11.14 1.57
C PHE A 578 13.11 10.28 0.33
N ILE A 579 12.48 10.68 -0.77
CA ILE A 579 12.61 10.05 -2.08
C ILE A 579 12.94 11.15 -3.08
N ARG A 580 14.17 11.15 -3.60
CA ARG A 580 14.63 12.11 -4.59
C ARG A 580 14.33 11.60 -6.01
N THR A 581 13.76 12.47 -6.84
CA THR A 581 13.33 12.09 -8.21
C THR A 581 14.12 12.79 -9.33
N GLY A 582 14.85 13.88 -9.03
CA GLY A 582 15.67 14.64 -9.99
C GLY A 582 17.10 14.92 -9.51
N ASP A 583 17.99 15.31 -10.43
CA ASP A 583 19.39 15.71 -10.18
C ASP A 583 20.26 14.66 -9.43
N LEU A 584 20.07 13.37 -9.74
CA LEU A 584 20.83 12.27 -9.17
C LEU A 584 22.15 12.04 -9.89
N GLN A 585 23.22 11.76 -9.14
CA GLN A 585 24.54 11.39 -9.68
C GLN A 585 24.88 9.94 -9.35
N HIS A 586 25.23 9.16 -10.37
CA HIS A 586 25.75 7.81 -10.21
C HIS A 586 27.23 7.85 -9.84
N LEU A 587 27.60 7.14 -8.78
CA LEU A 587 28.99 7.01 -8.31
C LEU A 587 29.79 6.19 -9.33
N SER A 588 29.15 5.15 -9.88
CA SER A 588 29.68 4.26 -10.92
C SER A 588 30.04 4.98 -12.23
N ALA A 589 29.47 6.16 -12.49
CA ALA A 589 29.76 6.94 -13.70
C ALA A 589 31.15 7.62 -13.67
N GLY A 590 31.84 7.67 -12.53
CA GLY A 590 33.18 8.23 -12.42
C GLY A 590 34.24 7.39 -13.13
N ALA A 591 35.12 8.03 -13.90
CA ALA A 591 36.23 7.34 -14.55
C ALA A 591 37.13 6.62 -13.51
N GLY A 592 37.40 5.32 -13.74
CA GLY A 592 38.23 4.50 -12.85
C GLY A 592 37.54 4.00 -11.58
N PHE A 593 36.24 4.28 -11.36
CA PHE A 593 35.51 3.80 -10.18
C PHE A 593 35.53 2.27 -10.08
N HIS A 594 35.22 1.57 -11.17
CA HIS A 594 35.21 0.11 -11.22
C HIS A 594 36.60 -0.51 -11.05
N ASP A 595 37.65 0.18 -11.47
CA ASP A 595 39.03 -0.26 -11.20
C ASP A 595 39.36 -0.09 -9.72
N ALA A 596 38.89 0.98 -9.07
CA ALA A 596 39.13 1.22 -7.65
C ALA A 596 38.30 0.29 -6.73
N ALA A 597 37.06 -0.03 -7.13
CA ALA A 597 36.11 -0.83 -6.37
C ALA A 597 35.43 -1.90 -7.25
N PRO A 598 36.17 -2.96 -7.65
CA PRO A 598 35.66 -4.01 -8.52
C PRO A 598 34.73 -5.00 -7.80
N ASP A 599 34.73 -5.08 -6.48
CA ASP A 599 33.95 -6.04 -5.69
C ASP A 599 32.83 -5.34 -4.90
N VAL A 600 31.86 -6.12 -4.41
CA VAL A 600 30.81 -5.62 -3.51
C VAL A 600 30.74 -6.45 -2.25
N LEU A 601 30.74 -5.77 -1.12
CA LEU A 601 30.70 -6.34 0.23
C LEU A 601 29.29 -6.18 0.83
N TYR A 602 28.79 -7.27 1.41
CA TYR A 602 27.49 -7.34 2.08
C TYR A 602 27.69 -7.66 3.56
N LEU A 603 27.17 -6.80 4.44
CA LEU A 603 27.33 -6.90 5.89
C LEU A 603 26.03 -7.35 6.57
N GLN A 604 26.15 -7.88 7.80
CA GLN A 604 25.00 -8.34 8.60
C GLN A 604 24.03 -7.21 8.98
N ASN A 605 24.50 -5.97 9.06
CA ASN A 605 23.66 -4.79 9.29
C ASN A 605 22.98 -4.24 8.01
N ASP A 606 22.93 -5.03 6.93
CA ASP A 606 22.35 -4.70 5.63
C ASP A 606 23.12 -3.64 4.80
N ASP A 607 24.29 -3.20 5.28
CA ASP A 607 25.20 -2.33 4.53
C ASP A 607 25.71 -3.05 3.27
N VAL A 608 25.74 -2.32 2.15
CA VAL A 608 26.23 -2.80 0.85
C VAL A 608 27.23 -1.81 0.31
N VAL A 609 28.49 -2.21 0.25
CA VAL A 609 29.62 -1.30 0.02
C VAL A 609 30.46 -1.74 -1.17
N PRO A 610 30.77 -0.85 -2.14
CA PRO A 610 31.75 -1.11 -3.18
C PRO A 610 33.15 -1.13 -2.59
N CYS A 611 33.93 -2.13 -2.94
CA CYS A 611 35.28 -2.26 -2.43
C CYS A 611 36.19 -3.03 -3.40
N ARG A 612 37.45 -3.15 -3.01
CA ARG A 612 38.39 -4.12 -3.55
C ARG A 612 38.81 -5.03 -2.40
N ILE A 613 38.46 -6.30 -2.47
CA ILE A 613 38.90 -7.28 -1.48
C ILE A 613 40.37 -7.59 -1.73
N GLN A 614 41.19 -7.41 -0.68
CA GLN A 614 42.62 -7.70 -0.69
C GLN A 614 42.88 -9.08 -0.09
N SER A 615 42.24 -9.37 1.05
CA SER A 615 42.32 -10.69 1.68
C SER A 615 41.08 -11.01 2.52
N TRP A 616 40.80 -12.31 2.67
CA TRP A 616 39.83 -12.85 3.62
C TRP A 616 40.50 -13.98 4.41
N THR A 617 40.51 -13.88 5.75
CA THR A 617 40.89 -14.96 6.68
C THR A 617 39.72 -15.34 7.59
N ASN A 618 39.88 -16.38 8.42
CA ASN A 618 38.82 -16.79 9.36
C ASN A 618 38.33 -15.66 10.29
N ASP A 619 39.21 -14.72 10.62
CA ASP A 619 38.93 -13.68 11.61
C ASP A 619 38.59 -12.33 10.97
N THR A 620 39.19 -11.99 9.83
CA THR A 620 39.15 -10.62 9.28
C THR A 620 39.09 -10.60 7.76
N ILE A 621 38.41 -9.59 7.22
CA ILE A 621 38.49 -9.21 5.81
C ILE A 621 39.24 -7.89 5.70
N THR A 622 40.24 -7.84 4.81
CA THR A 622 40.93 -6.61 4.44
C THR A 622 40.47 -6.15 3.05
N PHE A 623 40.09 -4.89 2.94
CA PHE A 623 39.58 -4.29 1.70
C PHE A 623 39.97 -2.82 1.58
N SER A 624 39.79 -2.26 0.39
CA SER A 624 39.82 -0.81 0.18
C SER A 624 38.50 -0.35 -0.44
N SER A 625 37.96 0.78 0.02
CA SER A 625 36.73 1.35 -0.53
C SER A 625 36.91 2.85 -0.78
N PRO A 626 36.32 3.41 -1.85
CA PRO A 626 36.35 4.86 -2.08
C PRO A 626 35.49 5.64 -1.09
N PHE A 627 34.66 4.97 -0.27
CA PHE A 627 33.72 5.60 0.65
C PHE A 627 34.26 5.74 2.07
N THR A 628 35.17 4.87 2.50
CA THR A 628 35.64 4.82 3.89
C THR A 628 37.16 4.64 3.96
N GLN A 629 37.76 5.17 5.03
CA GLN A 629 39.15 4.90 5.38
C GLN A 629 39.31 3.57 6.13
N CYS A 630 38.21 2.92 6.53
CA CYS A 630 38.22 1.59 7.11
C CYS A 630 38.76 0.59 6.10
N THR A 631 39.80 -0.14 6.50
CA THR A 631 40.47 -1.14 5.65
C THR A 631 40.25 -2.57 6.13
N THR A 632 39.71 -2.77 7.34
CA THR A 632 39.57 -4.10 7.94
C THR A 632 38.27 -4.20 8.74
N ILE A 633 37.55 -5.31 8.58
CA ILE A 633 36.37 -5.66 9.38
C ILE A 633 36.44 -7.11 9.85
N PRO A 634 35.76 -7.48 10.95
CA PRO A 634 35.65 -8.87 11.37
C PRO A 634 34.94 -9.70 10.31
N ALA A 635 35.45 -10.89 10.00
CA ALA A 635 34.83 -11.79 9.03
C ALA A 635 33.42 -12.24 9.47
N ALA A 636 33.14 -12.21 10.78
CA ALA A 636 31.82 -12.50 11.35
C ALA A 636 30.73 -11.53 10.86
N GLU A 637 31.06 -10.25 10.67
CA GLU A 637 30.11 -9.21 10.25
C GLU A 637 29.78 -9.27 8.75
N VAL A 638 30.42 -10.17 8.01
CA VAL A 638 30.31 -10.26 6.55
C VAL A 638 29.41 -11.41 6.17
N LEU A 639 28.33 -11.07 5.45
CA LEU A 639 27.34 -12.00 4.96
C LEU A 639 27.76 -12.61 3.61
N ALA A 640 28.23 -11.77 2.69
CA ALA A 640 28.67 -12.21 1.37
C ALA A 640 29.63 -11.20 0.72
N VAL A 641 30.35 -11.68 -0.29
CA VAL A 641 31.14 -10.87 -1.23
C VAL A 641 30.80 -11.29 -2.65
N GLU A 642 30.44 -10.32 -3.49
CA GLU A 642 30.39 -10.49 -4.94
C GLU A 642 31.73 -10.02 -5.53
N LEU A 643 32.35 -10.87 -6.35
CA LEU A 643 33.66 -10.61 -6.96
C LEU A 643 33.46 -10.20 -8.42
N ASN A 644 33.87 -8.98 -8.77
CA ASN A 644 33.72 -8.42 -10.11
C ASN A 644 32.30 -8.60 -10.70
N PRO A 645 31.22 -8.19 -9.99
CA PRO A 645 29.87 -8.30 -10.53
C PRO A 645 29.72 -7.45 -11.80
N PRO A 646 28.83 -7.85 -12.73
CA PRO A 646 28.49 -7.03 -13.89
C PRO A 646 28.12 -5.61 -13.45
N GLN A 647 28.60 -4.59 -14.18
CA GLN A 647 28.44 -3.19 -13.79
C GLN A 647 26.98 -2.87 -13.47
N ARG A 648 26.68 -2.41 -12.25
CA ARG A 648 25.34 -1.93 -11.85
C ARG A 648 25.04 -0.63 -12.59
N LEU A 649 24.51 -0.75 -13.81
CA LEU A 649 24.27 0.38 -14.69
C LEU A 649 22.83 0.84 -14.48
N TYR A 650 22.66 1.96 -13.80
CA TYR A 650 21.41 2.70 -13.86
C TYR A 650 21.35 3.42 -15.21
N GLN A 651 20.48 2.94 -16.09
CA GLN A 651 20.18 3.59 -17.36
C GLN A 651 18.82 4.30 -17.23
N GLN A 652 18.83 5.62 -17.37
CA GLN A 652 17.62 6.40 -17.58
C GLN A 652 17.55 6.85 -19.04
N ASN A 653 16.41 6.61 -19.67
CA ASN A 653 16.13 6.86 -21.09
C ASN A 653 17.16 6.19 -22.02
N PHE A 654 17.36 6.75 -23.22
CA PHE A 654 18.30 6.26 -24.23
C PHE A 654 19.58 7.11 -24.29
N ALA A 655 19.95 7.76 -23.19
CA ALA A 655 21.05 8.73 -23.14
C ALA A 655 22.45 8.13 -23.38
N GLY A 656 22.64 6.84 -23.07
CA GLY A 656 23.94 6.15 -23.17
C GLY A 656 24.46 6.01 -24.61
N SER A 657 25.79 6.03 -24.80
CA SER A 657 26.42 5.83 -26.12
C SER A 657 26.47 4.36 -26.58
N SER A 658 26.15 3.41 -25.70
CA SER A 658 26.21 1.96 -25.97
C SER A 658 24.99 1.40 -26.72
N TRP A 659 23.98 2.24 -26.99
CA TRP A 659 22.83 1.85 -27.81
C TRP A 659 23.26 1.72 -29.28
N THR A 660 23.09 0.54 -29.86
CA THR A 660 23.42 0.24 -31.27
C THR A 660 22.18 -0.31 -31.97
N GLY A 661 21.88 0.14 -33.20
CA GLY A 661 20.67 -0.28 -33.90
C GLY A 661 20.24 0.65 -35.03
N ARG A 662 19.18 0.26 -35.76
CA ARG A 662 18.55 1.05 -36.83
C ARG A 662 17.19 1.58 -36.38
N THR A 663 17.12 2.48 -35.41
CA THR A 663 15.85 3.08 -34.95
C THR A 663 15.97 4.58 -34.74
N GLU A 664 14.87 5.34 -34.85
CA GLU A 664 14.86 6.77 -34.53
C GLU A 664 14.85 6.93 -33.00
N ILE A 665 15.92 7.50 -32.44
CA ILE A 665 15.93 8.01 -31.06
C ILE A 665 15.73 9.53 -31.17
N THR A 666 14.78 10.09 -30.42
CA THR A 666 14.53 11.55 -30.42
C THR A 666 15.79 12.33 -30.04
N ASP A 667 15.90 13.58 -30.48
CA ASP A 667 17.11 14.41 -30.24
C ASP A 667 17.43 14.59 -28.75
N ASP A 668 16.42 14.56 -27.89
CA ASP A 668 16.55 14.62 -26.43
C ASP A 668 16.93 13.27 -25.78
N ARG A 669 17.05 12.20 -26.59
CA ARG A 669 17.31 10.82 -26.18
C ARG A 669 16.34 10.26 -25.13
N LYS A 670 15.14 10.85 -24.99
CA LYS A 670 14.12 10.40 -24.04
C LYS A 670 13.22 9.29 -24.60
N THR A 671 13.08 9.23 -25.92
CA THR A 671 12.14 8.32 -26.58
C THR A 671 12.80 7.60 -27.74
N ALA A 672 12.63 6.28 -27.80
CA ALA A 672 12.94 5.47 -28.98
C ALA A 672 11.65 5.19 -29.76
N VAL A 673 11.67 5.49 -31.06
CA VAL A 673 10.54 5.29 -31.98
C VAL A 673 10.90 4.16 -32.94
N PHE A 674 10.09 3.12 -32.93
CA PHE A 674 10.27 1.92 -33.73
C PHE A 674 9.27 1.91 -34.91
N ARG A 675 9.80 1.95 -36.13
CA ARG A 675 9.05 1.88 -37.40
C ARG A 675 9.60 0.75 -38.26
N GLY A 676 8.72 -0.15 -38.71
CA GLY A 676 9.15 -1.29 -39.55
C GLY A 676 10.01 -2.32 -38.82
N SER A 677 10.88 -3.01 -39.57
CA SER A 677 11.73 -4.10 -39.02
C SER A 677 13.07 -3.56 -38.52
N VAL A 678 13.05 -3.06 -37.28
CA VAL A 678 14.19 -2.38 -36.67
C VAL A 678 14.59 -3.04 -35.35
N SER A 679 15.88 -3.01 -35.05
CA SER A 679 16.44 -3.50 -33.80
C SER A 679 17.17 -2.39 -33.05
N LEU A 680 17.07 -2.44 -31.72
CA LEU A 680 17.82 -1.61 -30.80
C LEU A 680 18.45 -2.50 -29.72
N ILE A 681 19.76 -2.36 -29.55
CA ILE A 681 20.59 -3.25 -28.73
C ILE A 681 21.36 -2.42 -27.70
N ASN A 682 21.34 -2.87 -26.45
CA ASN A 682 22.28 -2.44 -25.43
C ASN A 682 22.65 -3.63 -24.52
N ALA A 683 23.90 -4.08 -24.64
CA ALA A 683 24.42 -5.25 -23.93
C ALA A 683 24.73 -4.97 -22.45
N ALA A 684 24.78 -3.70 -22.04
CA ALA A 684 25.18 -3.30 -20.69
C ALA A 684 23.97 -3.00 -19.79
N VAL A 685 22.79 -2.78 -20.38
CA VAL A 685 21.62 -2.20 -19.70
C VAL A 685 20.88 -3.16 -18.80
N LEU A 686 20.98 -4.47 -18.98
CA LEU A 686 20.17 -5.38 -18.20
C LEU A 686 20.90 -5.99 -17.01
N THR A 687 22.03 -5.47 -16.55
CA THR A 687 22.61 -5.93 -15.26
C THR A 687 21.69 -5.70 -14.05
N GLY A 688 20.58 -4.97 -14.22
CA GLY A 688 19.51 -4.80 -13.25
C GLY A 688 18.41 -5.86 -13.34
N ASP A 689 17.73 -6.07 -12.21
CA ASP A 689 16.71 -7.10 -12.03
C ASP A 689 15.35 -6.67 -12.56
N THR A 690 15.13 -5.36 -12.75
CA THR A 690 13.84 -4.83 -13.19
C THR A 690 14.02 -3.78 -14.28
N VAL A 691 13.39 -4.03 -15.42
CA VAL A 691 13.28 -3.05 -16.52
C VAL A 691 11.90 -2.42 -16.45
N ARG A 692 11.83 -1.10 -16.51
CA ARG A 692 10.59 -0.33 -16.63
C ARG A 692 10.64 0.53 -17.88
N CYS A 693 9.54 0.59 -18.63
CA CYS A 693 9.41 1.56 -19.71
C CYS A 693 7.94 1.83 -20.00
N ARG A 694 7.67 3.01 -20.56
CA ARG A 694 6.35 3.37 -21.08
C ARG A 694 6.27 3.02 -22.55
N LEU A 695 5.25 2.26 -22.93
CA LEU A 695 4.94 1.90 -24.30
C LEU A 695 3.71 2.70 -24.77
N THR A 696 3.86 3.42 -25.88
CA THR A 696 2.76 4.15 -26.53
C THR A 696 2.72 3.80 -28.00
N TRP A 697 1.54 3.46 -28.54
CA TRP A 697 1.40 3.04 -29.93
C TRP A 697 0.13 3.62 -30.59
N PRO A 698 0.09 3.74 -31.93
CA PRO A 698 -1.02 4.37 -32.64
C PRO A 698 -2.23 3.44 -32.82
N GLU A 699 -3.35 4.01 -33.27
CA GLU A 699 -4.51 3.25 -33.73
C GLU A 699 -4.12 2.33 -34.90
N ASN A 700 -4.76 1.17 -35.00
CA ASN A 700 -4.47 0.17 -36.04
C ASN A 700 -3.01 -0.34 -36.02
N CYS A 701 -2.36 -0.38 -34.86
CA CYS A 701 -1.04 -0.99 -34.73
C CYS A 701 -1.14 -2.52 -34.74
N TYR A 702 -0.47 -3.15 -35.71
CA TYR A 702 -0.32 -4.60 -35.80
C TYR A 702 1.15 -4.94 -35.95
N GLY A 703 1.72 -5.64 -34.97
CA GLY A 703 3.15 -5.97 -34.98
C GLY A 703 3.58 -6.69 -33.73
N THR A 704 4.87 -7.03 -33.65
CA THR A 704 5.44 -7.69 -32.46
C THR A 704 6.66 -6.91 -31.98
N LEU A 705 6.75 -6.63 -30.68
CA LEU A 705 7.95 -6.17 -29.98
C LEU A 705 8.51 -7.34 -29.17
N THR A 706 9.73 -7.79 -29.49
CA THR A 706 10.37 -8.87 -28.75
C THR A 706 11.53 -8.33 -27.94
N PHE A 707 11.49 -8.53 -26.62
CA PHE A 707 12.63 -8.39 -25.72
C PHE A 707 13.39 -9.70 -25.68
N SER A 708 14.54 -9.75 -26.31
CA SER A 708 15.50 -10.84 -26.16
C SER A 708 16.44 -10.51 -25.00
N LEU A 709 16.53 -11.43 -24.04
CA LEU A 709 17.23 -11.28 -22.76
C LEU A 709 18.23 -12.44 -22.64
N PHE A 710 19.42 -12.21 -22.07
CA PHE A 710 20.44 -13.24 -21.80
C PHE A 710 20.99 -13.97 -23.05
N GLY A 711 21.60 -13.25 -23.99
CA GLY A 711 22.14 -13.84 -25.22
C GLY A 711 23.38 -13.12 -25.75
N ASP A 712 24.20 -13.84 -26.53
CA ASP A 712 25.41 -13.30 -27.14
C ASP A 712 25.06 -12.43 -28.37
N SER A 713 25.35 -11.13 -28.27
CA SER A 713 25.50 -10.18 -29.39
C SER A 713 24.55 -10.33 -30.60
N GLY A 714 23.23 -10.36 -30.34
CA GLY A 714 22.21 -9.92 -31.32
C GLY A 714 21.82 -10.90 -32.43
N ARG A 715 22.11 -12.20 -32.32
CA ARG A 715 21.49 -13.24 -33.17
C ARG A 715 20.60 -14.15 -32.35
N GLN A 716 19.60 -14.76 -33.00
CA GLN A 716 18.72 -15.80 -32.45
C GLN A 716 19.53 -17.01 -31.99
N SER A 717 20.21 -16.87 -30.86
CA SER A 717 20.83 -17.99 -30.17
C SER A 717 19.73 -18.78 -29.46
N PRO A 718 19.72 -20.11 -29.55
CA PRO A 718 18.79 -20.93 -28.78
C PRO A 718 18.97 -20.75 -27.26
N ALA A 719 20.10 -20.18 -26.81
CA ALA A 719 20.37 -19.85 -25.41
C ALA A 719 19.63 -18.60 -24.89
N THR A 720 19.03 -17.79 -25.78
CA THR A 720 18.41 -16.50 -25.42
C THR A 720 16.98 -16.68 -24.91
N THR A 721 16.60 -15.95 -23.85
CA THR A 721 15.21 -15.89 -23.37
C THR A 721 14.43 -14.79 -24.10
N HIS A 722 13.28 -15.11 -24.68
CA HIS A 722 12.46 -14.16 -25.44
C HIS A 722 11.14 -13.85 -24.73
N VAL A 723 10.84 -12.56 -24.60
CA VAL A 723 9.54 -12.03 -24.18
C VAL A 723 8.96 -11.23 -25.34
N SER A 724 8.00 -11.80 -26.05
CA SER A 724 7.35 -11.17 -27.20
C SER A 724 6.00 -10.56 -26.82
N LEU A 725 5.77 -9.32 -27.24
CA LEU A 725 4.54 -8.56 -27.09
C LEU A 725 3.93 -8.39 -28.48
N VAL A 726 2.78 -9.02 -28.72
CA VAL A 726 2.04 -8.94 -29.99
C VAL A 726 0.95 -7.88 -29.84
N PHE A 727 1.01 -6.84 -30.68
CA PHE A 727 0.06 -5.73 -30.68
C PHE A 727 -1.06 -6.00 -31.67
N GLN A 728 -2.30 -5.77 -31.23
CA GLN A 728 -3.50 -5.78 -32.06
C GLN A 728 -4.40 -4.61 -31.68
N ASP A 729 -4.28 -3.50 -32.41
CA ASP A 729 -4.94 -2.23 -32.11
C ASP A 729 -4.79 -1.83 -30.64
N SER A 730 -5.82 -1.88 -29.79
CA SER A 730 -5.75 -1.50 -28.36
C SER A 730 -5.33 -2.63 -27.41
N MET A 731 -4.88 -3.77 -27.94
CA MET A 731 -4.49 -4.95 -27.16
C MET A 731 -3.02 -5.32 -27.31
N ILE A 732 -2.46 -5.90 -26.25
CA ILE A 732 -1.13 -6.52 -26.21
C ILE A 732 -1.25 -7.96 -25.71
N GLN A 733 -0.68 -8.93 -26.42
CA GLN A 733 -0.58 -10.32 -25.96
C GLN A 733 0.87 -10.70 -25.69
N PHE A 734 1.14 -11.34 -24.55
CA PHE A 734 2.47 -11.81 -24.16
C PHE A 734 2.72 -13.26 -24.59
N THR A 735 3.79 -13.52 -25.37
CA THR A 735 4.16 -14.84 -25.91
C THR A 735 5.66 -15.15 -25.76
N GLU A 736 6.03 -16.43 -25.73
CA GLU A 736 7.42 -16.92 -25.70
C GLU A 736 8.07 -16.98 -27.09
N GLN A 737 7.27 -17.16 -28.13
CA GLN A 737 7.70 -17.14 -29.52
C GLN A 737 6.91 -16.08 -30.29
N ALA A 738 7.62 -15.30 -31.11
CA ALA A 738 6.99 -14.35 -32.01
C ALA A 738 6.24 -15.10 -33.13
N PRO A 739 4.96 -14.80 -33.40
CA PRO A 739 4.24 -15.40 -34.52
C PRO A 739 4.86 -14.97 -35.86
N SER A 740 4.97 -15.90 -36.81
CA SER A 740 5.51 -15.60 -38.15
C SER A 740 4.59 -14.66 -38.92
N ILE A 741 5.05 -13.42 -39.17
CA ILE A 741 4.30 -12.39 -39.92
C ILE A 741 4.20 -12.71 -41.42
N ASN A 742 5.11 -13.52 -41.96
CA ASN A 742 5.08 -13.95 -43.36
C ASN A 742 3.86 -14.81 -43.70
N ASN A 743 3.12 -15.28 -42.69
CA ASN A 743 1.91 -16.07 -42.88
C ASN A 743 0.76 -15.40 -42.12
N GLN A 744 0.13 -14.38 -42.73
CA GLN A 744 -0.99 -13.63 -42.15
C GLN A 744 -2.08 -14.55 -41.55
N ARG A 745 -2.33 -15.71 -42.15
CA ARG A 745 -3.29 -16.71 -41.63
C ARG A 745 -2.93 -17.27 -40.24
N ASN A 746 -1.64 -17.34 -39.90
CA ASN A 746 -1.18 -17.84 -38.61
C ASN A 746 -1.06 -16.75 -37.55
N PHE A 747 -0.76 -15.51 -37.95
CA PHE A 747 -0.74 -14.34 -37.03
C PHE A 747 -2.10 -14.19 -36.32
N TRP A 748 -3.20 -14.21 -37.07
CA TRP A 748 -4.56 -14.10 -36.54
C TRP A 748 -5.05 -15.34 -35.78
N ARG A 749 -4.45 -16.53 -36.00
CA ARG A 749 -4.77 -17.74 -35.24
C ARG A 749 -4.10 -17.79 -33.86
N GLY A 750 -2.94 -17.15 -33.71
CA GLY A 750 -2.21 -17.07 -32.43
C GLY A 750 -2.82 -16.08 -31.44
N PHE A 751 -3.48 -15.03 -31.95
CA PHE A 751 -4.20 -14.05 -31.16
C PHE A 751 -5.62 -14.53 -30.86
N ASN A 752 -5.83 -15.14 -29.68
CA ASN A 752 -7.14 -15.63 -29.26
C ASN A 752 -7.64 -14.86 -28.02
N PRO A 753 -8.51 -13.85 -28.21
CA PRO A 753 -9.05 -13.03 -27.12
C PRO A 753 -10.00 -13.80 -26.19
N GLN A 754 -10.53 -14.95 -26.62
CA GLN A 754 -11.48 -15.72 -25.81
C GLN A 754 -10.81 -16.74 -24.87
N ASN A 755 -9.50 -16.99 -25.00
CA ASN A 755 -8.85 -18.13 -24.32
C ASN A 755 -7.46 -17.85 -23.72
N SER A 756 -7.02 -16.59 -23.64
CA SER A 756 -5.69 -16.26 -23.13
C SER A 756 -5.73 -15.26 -21.96
N ARG A 757 -5.26 -15.71 -20.79
CA ARG A 757 -5.11 -14.89 -19.57
C ARG A 757 -3.94 -13.89 -19.62
N HIS A 758 -3.30 -13.76 -20.78
CA HIS A 758 -2.06 -12.99 -20.99
C HIS A 758 -2.24 -11.84 -22.00
N ILE A 759 -3.48 -11.37 -22.19
CA ILE A 759 -3.82 -10.20 -23.00
C ILE A 759 -4.07 -9.01 -22.08
N VAL A 760 -3.47 -7.87 -22.41
CA VAL A 760 -3.71 -6.58 -21.77
C VAL A 760 -4.46 -5.67 -22.75
N GLN A 761 -5.58 -5.11 -22.30
CA GLN A 761 -6.34 -4.09 -23.02
C GLN A 761 -5.93 -2.70 -22.54
N SER A 762 -5.57 -1.81 -23.45
CA SER A 762 -5.29 -0.40 -23.15
C SER A 762 -6.06 0.50 -24.14
N PRO A 763 -7.24 1.01 -23.75
CA PRO A 763 -8.03 1.94 -24.58
C PRO A 763 -7.26 3.23 -24.92
N THR A 764 -6.35 3.63 -24.04
CA THR A 764 -5.48 4.81 -24.19
C THR A 764 -4.23 4.53 -25.02
N ARG A 765 -3.95 3.26 -25.38
CA ARG A 765 -2.77 2.79 -26.12
C ARG A 765 -1.46 3.28 -25.51
N ASN A 766 -1.44 3.35 -24.18
CA ASN A 766 -0.35 3.79 -23.35
C ASN A 766 -0.32 2.91 -22.11
N VAL A 767 0.81 2.24 -21.86
CA VAL A 767 0.99 1.39 -20.68
C VAL A 767 2.41 1.50 -20.14
N GLN A 768 2.57 1.28 -18.84
CA GLN A 768 3.86 1.08 -18.19
C GLN A 768 4.18 -0.41 -18.13
N LEU A 769 5.17 -0.85 -18.92
CA LEU A 769 5.71 -2.19 -18.86
C LEU A 769 6.77 -2.29 -17.76
N GLN A 770 6.70 -3.36 -16.97
CA GLN A 770 7.74 -3.79 -16.05
C GLN A 770 8.11 -5.25 -16.32
N LEU A 771 9.40 -5.54 -16.51
CA LEU A 771 9.94 -6.89 -16.60
C LEU A 771 10.86 -7.10 -15.40
N THR A 772 10.52 -8.01 -14.50
CA THR A 772 11.30 -8.32 -13.29
C THR A 772 11.84 -9.73 -13.35
N VAL A 773 13.14 -9.90 -13.17
CA VAL A 773 13.79 -11.21 -13.06
C VAL A 773 13.74 -11.64 -11.59
N LYS A 774 13.17 -12.81 -11.31
CA LYS A 774 13.06 -13.37 -9.97
C LYS A 774 12.96 -14.89 -10.03
N ASP A 775 13.72 -15.59 -9.18
CA ASP A 775 13.66 -17.05 -9.02
C ASP A 775 13.80 -17.84 -10.33
N GLY A 776 14.73 -17.45 -11.21
CA GLY A 776 14.91 -18.11 -12.52
C GLY A 776 13.75 -17.89 -13.51
N ARG A 777 12.89 -16.90 -13.26
CA ARG A 777 11.77 -16.51 -14.12
C ARG A 777 11.81 -15.01 -14.42
N ILE A 778 11.18 -14.63 -15.52
CA ILE A 778 10.94 -13.25 -15.91
C ILE A 778 9.46 -12.98 -15.73
N ILE A 779 9.12 -12.10 -14.80
CA ILE A 779 7.77 -11.70 -14.47
C ILE A 779 7.47 -10.43 -15.28
N ALA A 780 6.54 -10.52 -16.23
CA ALA A 780 6.06 -9.37 -16.98
C ALA A 780 4.82 -8.80 -16.29
N ALA A 781 4.88 -7.52 -15.91
CA ALA A 781 3.79 -6.75 -15.36
C ALA A 781 3.48 -5.53 -16.22
N VAL A 782 2.21 -5.16 -16.30
CA VAL A 782 1.74 -3.96 -17.00
C VAL A 782 0.90 -3.13 -16.05
N ASP A 783 1.22 -1.84 -15.92
CA ASP A 783 0.61 -0.89 -14.99
C ASP A 783 0.55 -1.42 -13.54
N GLY A 784 1.62 -2.12 -13.14
CA GLY A 784 1.79 -2.70 -11.80
C GLY A 784 1.06 -4.03 -11.55
N LYS A 785 0.39 -4.61 -12.56
CA LYS A 785 -0.27 -5.94 -12.46
C LYS A 785 0.56 -6.98 -13.21
N GLU A 786 0.88 -8.12 -12.58
CA GLU A 786 1.53 -9.25 -13.24
C GLU A 786 0.61 -9.87 -14.31
N VAL A 787 1.15 -10.08 -15.51
CA VAL A 787 0.42 -10.60 -16.68
C VAL A 787 0.87 -12.01 -17.04
N ARG A 788 2.18 -12.28 -17.00
CA ARG A 788 2.76 -13.58 -17.36
C ARG A 788 4.15 -13.75 -16.76
N SER A 789 4.52 -14.99 -16.41
CA SER A 789 5.89 -15.37 -16.10
C SER A 789 6.49 -16.23 -17.21
N PHE A 790 7.78 -16.03 -17.48
CA PHE A 790 8.57 -16.75 -18.49
C PHE A 790 9.72 -17.49 -17.81
N ARG A 791 10.02 -18.71 -18.23
CA ARG A 791 11.17 -19.45 -17.68
C ARG A 791 12.47 -18.92 -18.30
N LEU A 792 13.47 -18.67 -17.48
CA LEU A 792 14.80 -18.25 -17.93
C LEU A 792 15.55 -19.46 -18.52
N ASN A 793 16.24 -19.27 -19.65
CA ASN A 793 17.08 -20.31 -20.23
C ASN A 793 18.43 -20.38 -19.49
N PRO A 794 18.78 -21.50 -18.83
CA PRO A 794 20.03 -21.62 -18.08
C PRO A 794 21.28 -21.58 -18.96
N ASP A 795 21.22 -22.01 -20.22
CA ASP A 795 22.38 -21.97 -21.13
C ASP A 795 22.79 -20.53 -21.49
N GLY A 796 21.84 -19.59 -21.46
CA GLY A 796 22.08 -18.15 -21.66
C GLY A 796 22.59 -17.43 -20.41
N ALA A 797 22.44 -18.04 -19.22
CA ALA A 797 22.90 -17.46 -17.95
C ALA A 797 24.43 -17.41 -17.83
N ALA A 798 25.15 -18.26 -18.57
CA ALA A 798 26.61 -18.39 -18.51
C ALA A 798 27.38 -17.18 -19.11
N THR A 799 26.74 -16.32 -19.90
CA THR A 799 27.42 -15.23 -20.64
C THR A 799 27.76 -14.01 -19.76
N ARG A 800 27.50 -14.05 -18.45
CA ARG A 800 27.71 -12.96 -17.45
C ARG A 800 27.25 -11.56 -17.94
N SER A 801 26.38 -11.49 -18.93
CA SER A 801 25.91 -10.26 -19.55
C SER A 801 24.42 -10.41 -19.86
N LEU A 802 23.64 -9.59 -19.19
CA LEU A 802 22.24 -9.41 -19.48
C LEU A 802 22.16 -8.42 -20.67
N GLY A 803 21.81 -8.91 -21.87
CA GLY A 803 21.68 -8.07 -23.07
C GLY A 803 20.22 -7.91 -23.49
N MET A 804 19.76 -6.66 -23.73
CA MET A 804 18.45 -6.41 -24.31
C MET A 804 18.57 -6.31 -25.83
N HIS A 805 17.85 -7.17 -26.55
CA HIS A 805 17.63 -7.02 -27.99
C HIS A 805 16.14 -6.86 -28.25
N ALA A 806 15.73 -5.61 -28.45
CA ALA A 806 14.37 -5.27 -28.86
C ALA A 806 14.29 -5.38 -30.39
N SER A 807 13.58 -6.37 -30.91
CA SER A 807 13.28 -6.47 -32.35
C SER A 807 11.79 -6.25 -32.57
N ILE A 808 11.48 -5.23 -33.38
CA ILE A 808 10.13 -5.03 -33.87
C ILE A 808 10.00 -5.61 -35.26
N GLN A 809 8.91 -6.36 -35.45
CA GLN A 809 8.46 -6.74 -36.78
C GLN A 809 7.08 -6.07 -37.00
N SER A 810 7.07 -5.09 -37.91
CA SER A 810 5.91 -4.35 -38.46
C SER A 810 5.12 -3.35 -37.61
N ALA A 811 5.69 -2.68 -36.59
CA ALA A 811 4.96 -1.57 -35.96
C ALA A 811 4.82 -0.37 -36.92
N GLY A 812 3.57 0.00 -37.24
CA GLY A 812 3.27 1.22 -37.99
C GLY A 812 3.01 1.04 -39.48
N GLN A 813 2.37 -0.03 -39.93
CA GLN A 813 1.73 -0.06 -41.25
C GLN A 813 0.25 0.30 -41.11
N VAL A 814 -0.14 1.49 -41.58
CA VAL A 814 -1.55 1.94 -41.59
C VAL A 814 -2.11 1.75 -42.99
N VAL A 815 -3.29 1.15 -43.11
CA VAL A 815 -3.98 1.04 -44.41
C VAL A 815 -4.86 2.27 -44.57
N GLU A 816 -4.41 3.25 -45.35
CA GLU A 816 -5.18 4.43 -45.70
C GLU A 816 -5.58 4.33 -47.18
N ASN A 817 -6.88 4.38 -47.48
CA ASN A 817 -7.42 4.25 -48.84
C ASN A 817 -6.95 2.99 -49.61
N GLY A 818 -6.77 1.87 -48.92
CA GLY A 818 -6.31 0.61 -49.52
C GLY A 818 -4.81 0.54 -49.83
N ARG A 819 -4.01 1.54 -49.40
CA ARG A 819 -2.55 1.54 -49.48
C ARG A 819 -1.94 1.45 -48.09
N VAL A 820 -0.92 0.62 -47.94
CA VAL A 820 -0.12 0.53 -46.72
C VAL A 820 0.86 1.70 -46.68
N ILE A 821 0.67 2.62 -45.73
CA ILE A 821 1.56 3.75 -45.45
C ILE A 821 2.28 3.55 -44.11
N GLU A 822 3.45 4.17 -43.96
CA GLU A 822 4.25 4.12 -42.74
C GLU A 822 3.68 5.11 -41.72
N GLY A 823 3.07 4.58 -40.65
CA GLY A 823 2.47 5.32 -39.55
C GLY A 823 3.50 5.78 -38.49
N PRO A 824 3.05 6.44 -37.41
CA PRO A 824 3.92 7.12 -36.45
C PRO A 824 4.85 6.21 -35.62
N GLY A 825 4.67 4.88 -35.69
CA GLY A 825 5.51 3.88 -35.02
C GLY A 825 5.17 3.64 -33.55
N LEU A 826 5.74 2.59 -32.97
CA LEU A 826 5.65 2.30 -31.53
C LEU A 826 6.71 3.11 -30.80
N ARG A 827 6.32 3.79 -29.71
CA ARG A 827 7.21 4.61 -28.88
C ARG A 827 7.51 3.91 -27.56
N VAL A 828 8.78 3.87 -27.21
CA VAL A 828 9.28 3.47 -25.90
C VAL A 828 9.88 4.71 -25.25
N SER A 829 9.35 5.14 -24.10
CA SER A 829 9.82 6.29 -23.32
C SER A 829 9.95 5.92 -21.85
N GLU A 830 10.49 6.81 -21.01
CA GLU A 830 10.64 6.55 -19.55
C GLU A 830 11.36 5.22 -19.27
N PHE A 831 12.34 4.90 -20.12
CA PHE A 831 13.09 3.66 -20.00
C PHE A 831 13.98 3.77 -18.76
N GLU A 832 13.83 2.85 -17.82
CA GLU A 832 14.59 2.79 -16.58
C GLU A 832 14.98 1.34 -16.33
N VAL A 833 16.21 1.12 -15.90
CA VAL A 833 16.62 -0.17 -15.32
C VAL A 833 17.01 0.03 -13.87
N ASP A 834 16.36 -0.75 -13.01
CA ASP A 834 16.55 -0.74 -11.57
C ASP A 834 17.20 -2.07 -11.17
N THR A 835 18.21 -1.98 -10.31
CA THR A 835 18.82 -3.17 -9.70
C THR A 835 18.16 -3.34 -8.33
N VAL A 836 17.40 -4.42 -8.13
CA VAL A 836 16.87 -4.73 -6.81
C VAL A 836 18.06 -5.13 -5.94
N ALA A 837 18.07 -4.68 -4.69
CA ALA A 837 19.17 -4.91 -3.77
C ALA A 837 19.62 -6.39 -3.75
N GLY A 838 20.81 -6.67 -4.32
CA GLY A 838 21.46 -7.99 -4.26
C GLY A 838 21.03 -9.06 -5.27
N GLY A 839 20.51 -8.69 -6.44
CA GLY A 839 19.96 -9.63 -7.41
C GLY A 839 20.92 -10.29 -8.42
N SER A 840 22.16 -9.83 -8.58
CA SER A 840 22.93 -10.19 -9.78
C SER A 840 23.27 -11.68 -9.91
N ILE A 841 23.71 -12.37 -8.84
CA ILE A 841 24.09 -13.79 -8.97
C ILE A 841 23.03 -14.80 -8.49
N ARG A 842 22.11 -14.38 -7.61
CA ARG A 842 21.14 -15.29 -6.97
C ARG A 842 20.13 -15.88 -7.94
N GLN A 843 19.78 -15.13 -8.98
CA GLN A 843 18.71 -15.50 -9.90
C GLN A 843 19.10 -16.66 -10.82
N PHE A 844 20.39 -17.01 -10.85
CA PHE A 844 20.95 -18.09 -11.67
C PHE A 844 21.18 -19.40 -10.91
N ILE A 845 20.82 -19.46 -9.63
CA ILE A 845 21.00 -20.66 -8.80
C ILE A 845 19.67 -21.42 -8.78
N GLU A 846 19.68 -22.64 -9.30
CA GLU A 846 18.49 -23.51 -9.25
C GLU A 846 18.06 -23.75 -7.80
N GLN A 847 16.75 -23.70 -7.53
CA GLN A 847 16.21 -23.86 -6.18
C GLN A 847 16.59 -25.20 -5.54
N GLU A 848 16.66 -26.27 -6.34
CA GLU A 848 17.08 -27.60 -5.88
C GLU A 848 18.55 -27.62 -5.48
N VAL A 849 19.44 -27.03 -6.31
CA VAL A 849 20.87 -26.89 -6.01
C VAL A 849 21.10 -26.05 -4.75
N ARG A 850 20.33 -24.98 -4.59
CA ARG A 850 20.35 -24.16 -3.38
C ARG A 850 19.87 -24.95 -2.15
N ALA A 851 18.74 -25.65 -2.24
CA ALA A 851 18.21 -26.46 -1.14
C ALA A 851 19.19 -27.55 -0.71
N ALA A 852 19.82 -28.23 -1.69
CA ALA A 852 20.87 -29.22 -1.43
C ALA A 852 22.10 -28.59 -0.75
N THR A 853 22.49 -27.39 -1.18
CA THR A 853 23.60 -26.62 -0.58
C THR A 853 23.30 -26.24 0.86
N LEU A 854 22.07 -25.79 1.16
CA LEU A 854 21.65 -25.40 2.50
C LEU A 854 21.44 -26.61 3.43
N THR A 855 21.35 -27.84 2.92
CA THR A 855 21.12 -29.03 3.74
C THR A 855 22.43 -29.60 4.28
N ILE A 856 22.73 -29.38 5.56
CA ILE A 856 23.95 -29.87 6.22
C ILE A 856 23.89 -31.40 6.34
N PRO A 857 24.87 -32.15 5.79
CA PRO A 857 24.93 -33.60 5.92
C PRO A 857 25.06 -34.03 7.38
N ARG A 858 24.39 -35.13 7.76
CA ARG A 858 24.34 -35.63 9.15
C ARG A 858 25.73 -35.79 9.79
N PHE A 859 26.71 -36.32 9.04
CA PHE A 859 28.09 -36.53 9.51
C PHE A 859 28.89 -35.24 9.74
N ARG A 860 28.40 -34.08 9.27
CA ARG A 860 29.01 -32.76 9.49
C ARG A 860 28.21 -31.88 10.42
N ARG A 861 27.25 -32.43 11.20
CA ARG A 861 26.51 -31.62 12.19
C ARG A 861 27.41 -30.98 13.25
N GLN A 862 28.50 -31.66 13.64
CA GLN A 862 29.46 -31.16 14.62
C GLN A 862 30.49 -30.17 14.02
N THR A 863 30.69 -30.22 12.69
CA THR A 863 31.62 -29.35 11.94
C THR A 863 30.97 -28.87 10.64
N PRO A 864 29.91 -28.04 10.75
CA PRO A 864 29.12 -27.65 9.58
C PRO A 864 29.96 -26.77 8.63
N PRO A 865 29.81 -26.94 7.31
CA PRO A 865 30.38 -26.01 6.34
C PRO A 865 29.89 -24.59 6.61
N THR A 866 30.79 -23.62 6.51
CA THR A 866 30.51 -22.22 6.86
C THR A 866 30.27 -21.33 5.65
N HIS A 867 30.58 -21.79 4.43
CA HIS A 867 30.52 -20.98 3.22
C HIS A 867 30.00 -21.76 1.99
N ALA A 868 29.52 -21.01 1.01
CA ALA A 868 29.25 -21.48 -0.34
C ALA A 868 29.99 -20.58 -1.36
N LEU A 869 30.71 -21.20 -2.30
CA LEU A 869 31.25 -20.53 -3.48
C LEU A 869 30.27 -20.65 -4.63
N ILE A 870 30.08 -19.56 -5.36
CA ILE A 870 29.29 -19.54 -6.58
C ILE A 870 30.20 -19.19 -7.75
N ALA A 871 30.19 -20.07 -8.75
CA ALA A 871 30.81 -19.84 -10.04
C ALA A 871 29.88 -19.00 -10.93
N PRO A 872 30.42 -18.28 -11.91
CA PRO A 872 29.60 -17.44 -12.80
C PRO A 872 28.57 -18.13 -13.68
N ASN A 873 28.71 -19.43 -13.89
CA ASN A 873 27.74 -20.26 -14.60
C ASN A 873 26.60 -20.73 -13.68
N GLY A 874 26.59 -20.33 -12.41
CA GLY A 874 25.59 -20.73 -11.42
C GLY A 874 25.98 -21.96 -10.59
N ASP A 875 27.11 -22.63 -10.89
CA ASP A 875 27.55 -23.79 -10.10
C ASP A 875 27.84 -23.37 -8.66
N VAL A 876 27.40 -24.20 -7.70
CA VAL A 876 27.57 -23.94 -6.28
C VAL A 876 28.44 -25.02 -5.64
N LEU A 877 29.45 -24.58 -4.88
CA LEU A 877 30.33 -25.45 -4.11
C LEU A 877 30.27 -25.10 -2.63
N ARG A 878 29.83 -26.05 -1.80
CA ARG A 878 29.76 -25.89 -0.34
C ARG A 878 31.06 -26.30 0.34
N GLY A 879 31.47 -25.57 1.37
CA GLY A 879 32.68 -25.87 2.12
C GLY A 879 33.01 -24.82 3.17
N THR A 880 34.29 -24.72 3.51
CA THR A 880 34.84 -23.72 4.42
C THR A 880 35.86 -22.89 3.66
N LEU A 881 35.68 -21.56 3.68
CA LEU A 881 36.70 -20.66 3.16
C LEU A 881 37.91 -20.66 4.09
N VAL A 882 39.08 -20.99 3.57
CA VAL A 882 40.35 -20.96 4.31
C VAL A 882 41.02 -19.61 4.13
N SER A 883 41.15 -19.17 2.88
CA SER A 883 41.67 -17.84 2.57
C SER A 883 41.24 -17.35 1.19
N LEU A 884 41.23 -16.03 1.02
CA LEU A 884 41.11 -15.33 -0.26
C LEU A 884 42.27 -14.34 -0.38
N THR A 885 42.88 -14.27 -1.57
CA THR A 885 43.86 -13.24 -1.95
C THR A 885 43.39 -12.49 -3.21
N ASP A 886 44.25 -11.62 -3.75
CA ASP A 886 44.02 -10.92 -5.02
C ASP A 886 43.89 -11.86 -6.22
N SER A 887 44.40 -13.09 -6.13
CA SER A 887 44.60 -14.02 -7.24
C SER A 887 44.02 -15.41 -7.00
N GLN A 888 43.96 -15.87 -5.74
CA GLN A 888 43.51 -17.23 -5.41
C GLN A 888 42.48 -17.27 -4.28
N VAL A 889 41.66 -18.31 -4.33
CA VAL A 889 40.74 -18.74 -3.26
C VAL A 889 41.17 -20.12 -2.80
N VAL A 890 41.44 -20.27 -1.51
CA VAL A 890 41.69 -21.56 -0.86
C VAL A 890 40.42 -21.97 -0.13
N PHE A 891 39.82 -23.09 -0.56
CA PHE A 891 38.52 -23.52 -0.10
C PHE A 891 38.53 -25.00 0.23
N GLU A 892 38.09 -25.35 1.44
CA GLU A 892 38.00 -26.74 1.86
C GLU A 892 36.62 -27.28 1.55
N SER A 893 36.52 -28.26 0.64
CA SER A 893 35.28 -28.99 0.35
C SER A 893 35.52 -30.48 0.42
N ARG A 894 34.59 -31.23 1.01
CA ARG A 894 34.69 -32.70 1.15
C ARG A 894 35.99 -33.21 1.82
N LEU A 895 36.61 -32.41 2.69
CA LEU A 895 37.90 -32.68 3.37
C LEU A 895 39.13 -32.55 2.44
N GLU A 896 38.96 -31.91 1.29
CA GLU A 896 40.04 -31.58 0.36
C GLU A 896 40.21 -30.07 0.27
N GLU A 897 41.46 -29.60 0.33
CA GLU A 897 41.81 -28.20 0.07
C GLU A 897 41.85 -27.98 -1.45
N LEU A 898 40.95 -27.12 -1.94
CA LEU A 898 40.89 -26.71 -3.33
C LEU A 898 41.52 -25.32 -3.47
N ARG A 899 42.45 -25.18 -4.41
CA ARG A 899 43.03 -23.89 -4.80
C ARG A 899 42.43 -23.47 -6.14
N LEU A 900 41.62 -22.43 -6.11
CA LEU A 900 40.85 -21.94 -7.24
C LEU A 900 41.32 -20.54 -7.62
N ASP A 901 41.44 -20.26 -8.91
CA ASP A 901 41.71 -18.91 -9.38
C ASP A 901 40.52 -18.00 -9.08
N ARG A 902 40.79 -16.79 -8.56
CA ARG A 902 39.76 -15.83 -8.14
C ARG A 902 38.76 -15.50 -9.26
N ASN A 903 39.21 -15.44 -10.51
CA ASN A 903 38.37 -15.14 -11.68
C ASN A 903 37.29 -16.21 -11.97
N ARG A 904 37.44 -17.42 -11.43
CA ARG A 904 36.45 -18.50 -11.54
C ARG A 904 35.32 -18.37 -10.52
N ILE A 905 35.50 -17.52 -9.51
CA ILE A 905 34.52 -17.29 -8.45
C ILE A 905 33.80 -15.98 -8.75
N ALA A 906 32.48 -15.99 -8.62
CA ALA A 906 31.64 -14.83 -8.83
C ALA A 906 31.00 -14.34 -7.52
N ALA A 907 30.75 -15.22 -6.55
CA ALA A 907 30.40 -14.83 -5.20
C ALA A 907 30.87 -15.83 -4.14
N ILE A 908 31.06 -15.33 -2.93
CA ILE A 908 31.36 -16.09 -1.71
C ILE A 908 30.29 -15.72 -0.68
N ILE A 909 29.54 -16.70 -0.20
CA ILE A 909 28.43 -16.50 0.76
C ILE A 909 28.76 -17.22 2.05
N ARG A 910 28.57 -16.56 3.19
CA ARG A 910 28.62 -17.18 4.51
C ARG A 910 27.28 -17.84 4.83
N LEU A 911 27.30 -19.10 5.24
CA LEU A 911 26.13 -19.87 5.63
C LEU A 911 25.76 -19.56 7.08
N GLN A 912 24.52 -19.16 7.31
CA GLN A 912 23.98 -18.93 8.66
C GLN A 912 23.44 -20.23 9.24
N SER A 913 23.61 -20.45 10.54
CA SER A 913 22.94 -21.56 11.24
C SER A 913 21.59 -21.08 11.77
N PRO A 914 20.52 -21.91 11.74
CA PRO A 914 19.24 -21.55 12.36
C PRO A 914 19.44 -21.27 13.85
N ALA A 915 18.83 -20.21 14.35
CA ALA A 915 18.80 -19.91 15.77
C ALA A 915 18.29 -21.16 16.52
N LYS A 916 19.01 -21.59 17.57
CA LYS A 916 18.60 -22.74 18.38
C LYS A 916 17.20 -22.45 18.96
N THR A 917 16.21 -23.21 18.54
CA THR A 917 14.88 -23.22 19.16
C THR A 917 15.02 -23.63 20.62
N GLY A 918 14.97 -22.66 21.54
CA GLY A 918 15.00 -22.91 22.98
C GLY A 918 15.80 -21.92 23.83
N GLU A 919 16.61 -21.03 23.25
CA GLU A 919 17.16 -19.90 24.01
C GLU A 919 16.07 -18.83 24.16
N LYS A 920 15.42 -18.84 25.33
CA LYS A 920 14.77 -17.63 25.86
C LYS A 920 15.82 -16.50 25.82
N PRO A 921 15.45 -15.27 25.42
CA PRO A 921 16.36 -14.12 25.54
C PRO A 921 16.94 -14.10 26.95
N ALA A 922 18.24 -13.87 27.07
CA ALA A 922 18.93 -13.85 28.35
C ALA A 922 18.22 -12.88 29.31
N THR A 923 17.63 -13.48 30.36
CA THR A 923 17.38 -12.91 31.69
C THR A 923 16.67 -11.56 31.76
N GLU A 924 15.34 -11.59 31.88
CA GLU A 924 14.68 -10.90 33.00
C GLU A 924 15.05 -11.67 34.28
N ASP A 925 16.24 -11.43 34.80
CA ASP A 925 16.52 -11.69 36.20
C ASP A 925 16.25 -10.39 36.94
N GLU A 926 15.39 -10.49 37.94
CA GLU A 926 15.14 -9.47 38.95
C GLU A 926 16.47 -9.16 39.67
N ASP A 927 17.21 -8.18 39.19
CA ASP A 927 18.16 -7.42 40.00
C ASP A 927 17.81 -5.94 39.93
N ASP A 928 17.13 -5.52 40.99
CA ASP A 928 16.93 -4.14 41.43
C ASP A 928 18.29 -3.52 41.78
N SER A 929 19.10 -3.17 40.76
CA SER A 929 20.16 -2.18 40.90
C SER A 929 20.71 -1.66 39.57
N GLY A 930 20.31 -0.43 39.23
CA GLY A 930 21.25 0.55 38.68
C GLY A 930 21.48 0.55 37.16
N PHE A 931 20.86 1.55 36.50
CA PHE A 931 21.34 2.18 35.26
C PHE A 931 21.54 1.27 34.05
N VAL A 932 20.45 0.99 33.34
CA VAL A 932 20.54 0.85 31.87
C VAL A 932 20.57 2.27 31.30
N MET A 933 21.74 2.69 30.80
CA MET A 933 21.82 3.84 29.90
C MET A 933 21.02 3.48 28.66
N ALA A 934 19.86 4.10 28.48
CA ALA A 934 19.16 4.07 27.20
C ALA A 934 20.13 4.58 26.14
N ASP A 935 20.44 3.74 25.16
CA ASP A 935 21.37 4.05 24.09
C ASP A 935 20.72 5.10 23.17
N SER A 936 20.93 6.38 23.47
CA SER A 936 20.42 7.52 22.70
C SER A 936 20.97 7.57 21.26
N SER A 937 21.90 6.66 20.92
CA SER A 937 22.47 6.48 19.60
C SER A 937 21.51 5.85 18.58
N ALA A 938 20.53 5.05 19.03
CA ALA A 938 19.57 4.39 18.15
C ALA A 938 18.59 5.37 17.48
N GLU A 939 18.19 6.44 18.19
CA GLU A 939 17.31 7.50 17.66
C GLU A 939 17.95 8.35 16.56
N SER A 940 19.28 8.32 16.45
CA SER A 940 20.06 9.11 15.49
C SER A 940 20.48 8.33 14.23
N SER A 941 20.30 7.00 14.22
CA SER A 941 20.71 6.17 13.10
C SER A 941 19.77 6.31 11.90
N MET A 942 20.33 6.55 10.73
CA MET A 942 19.62 6.67 9.46
C MET A 942 19.96 5.50 8.55
N ARG A 943 19.00 5.09 7.71
CA ARG A 943 19.30 4.24 6.54
C ARG A 943 19.41 5.14 5.32
N LEU A 944 20.40 4.89 4.48
CA LEU A 944 20.65 5.64 3.26
C LEU A 944 20.70 4.66 2.08
N LEU A 945 20.07 5.03 0.97
CA LEU A 945 20.16 4.32 -0.31
C LEU A 945 20.76 5.29 -1.33
N LEU A 946 21.86 4.85 -1.93
CA LEU A 946 22.56 5.59 -2.98
C LEU A 946 22.05 5.21 -4.37
N THR A 947 22.33 6.05 -5.34
CA THR A 947 21.90 5.95 -6.75
C THR A 947 22.24 4.62 -7.43
N ASP A 948 23.36 3.99 -7.07
CA ASP A 948 23.81 2.69 -7.62
C ASP A 948 23.37 1.47 -6.78
N GLY A 949 22.42 1.65 -5.84
CA GLY A 949 21.88 0.56 -5.01
C GLY A 949 22.74 0.21 -3.78
N TYR A 950 23.76 1.01 -3.47
CA TYR A 950 24.55 0.88 -2.25
C TYR A 950 23.78 1.39 -1.04
N ARG A 951 23.95 0.73 0.10
CA ARG A 951 23.17 0.98 1.33
C ARG A 951 24.10 1.17 2.50
N LEU A 952 23.76 2.14 3.35
CA LEU A 952 24.52 2.47 4.54
C LEU A 952 23.56 2.79 5.70
N GLN A 953 23.79 2.16 6.84
CA GLN A 953 23.24 2.55 8.13
C GLN A 953 24.27 3.41 8.86
N ALA A 954 23.93 4.67 9.11
CA ALA A 954 24.86 5.63 9.68
C ALA A 954 24.18 6.83 10.32
N THR A 955 24.93 7.57 11.13
CA THR A 955 24.56 8.91 11.56
C THR A 955 25.13 9.92 10.58
N VAL A 956 24.31 10.90 10.15
CA VAL A 956 24.77 11.95 9.24
C VAL A 956 25.45 13.06 10.07
N ASN A 957 26.73 13.32 9.82
CA ASN A 957 27.52 14.26 10.63
C ASN A 957 27.48 15.68 10.05
N SER A 958 27.80 15.82 8.76
CA SER A 958 27.87 17.13 8.10
C SER A 958 27.91 17.02 6.57
N ALA A 959 27.67 18.14 5.89
CA ALA A 959 28.01 18.31 4.48
C ALA A 959 29.03 19.45 4.30
N ALA A 960 29.93 19.28 3.34
CA ALA A 960 30.86 20.32 2.91
C ALA A 960 31.24 20.10 1.44
N ASN A 961 31.27 21.17 0.64
CA ASN A 961 31.72 21.14 -0.76
C ASN A 961 30.98 20.09 -1.61
N GLY A 962 29.67 19.91 -1.38
CA GLY A 962 28.85 18.94 -2.11
C GLY A 962 29.11 17.47 -1.75
N LYS A 963 29.80 17.19 -0.65
CA LYS A 963 29.98 15.84 -0.09
C LYS A 963 29.30 15.72 1.26
N LEU A 964 28.64 14.59 1.48
CA LEU A 964 28.09 14.18 2.77
C LEU A 964 29.11 13.34 3.54
N THR A 965 29.28 13.65 4.82
CA THR A 965 30.10 12.90 5.78
C THR A 965 29.20 12.25 6.81
N LEU A 966 29.41 10.96 7.05
CA LEU A 966 28.58 10.13 7.92
C LEU A 966 29.43 9.15 8.72
N THR A 967 28.89 8.65 9.82
CA THR A 967 29.55 7.68 10.70
C THR A 967 28.75 6.38 10.72
N SER A 968 29.31 5.31 10.15
CA SER A 968 28.77 3.95 10.21
C SER A 968 29.33 3.22 11.44
N PRO A 969 28.53 2.41 12.14
CA PRO A 969 29.00 1.59 13.26
C PRO A 969 30.13 0.61 12.89
N LEU A 970 30.09 0.02 11.68
CA LEU A 970 31.07 -0.98 11.23
C LEU A 970 32.18 -0.37 10.36
N LEU A 971 31.87 0.67 9.58
CA LEU A 971 32.79 1.24 8.60
C LEU A 971 33.46 2.53 9.08
N GLY A 972 33.09 3.05 10.26
CA GLY A 972 33.57 4.33 10.76
C GLY A 972 33.14 5.49 9.88
N THR A 973 34.02 6.49 9.72
CA THR A 973 33.72 7.69 8.92
C THR A 973 33.69 7.36 7.43
N CYS A 974 32.56 7.65 6.78
CA CYS A 974 32.38 7.50 5.35
C CYS A 974 32.04 8.85 4.68
N GLN A 975 32.36 8.97 3.39
CA GLN A 975 32.09 10.18 2.61
C GLN A 975 31.62 9.85 1.19
N PHE A 976 30.58 10.54 0.70
CA PHE A 976 30.12 10.43 -0.69
C PHE A 976 29.54 11.75 -1.24
N PRO A 977 29.46 11.93 -2.58
CA PRO A 977 28.80 13.08 -3.20
C PRO A 977 27.32 13.19 -2.83
N ALA A 978 26.89 14.34 -2.34
CA ALA A 978 25.51 14.64 -1.95
C ALA A 978 24.44 14.28 -3.01
N PRO A 979 24.67 14.47 -4.33
CA PRO A 979 23.72 14.06 -5.37
C PRO A 979 23.58 12.55 -5.56
N ALA A 980 24.46 11.73 -4.96
CA ALA A 980 24.33 10.28 -4.99
C ALA A 980 23.29 9.73 -4.00
N LEU A 981 22.76 10.56 -3.10
CA LEU A 981 21.69 10.17 -2.19
C LEU A 981 20.35 10.08 -2.95
N ARG A 982 19.80 8.86 -3.06
CA ARG A 982 18.50 8.59 -3.68
C ARG A 982 17.38 8.60 -2.65
N GLU A 983 17.58 7.89 -1.54
CA GLU A 983 16.62 7.83 -0.44
C GLU A 983 17.33 7.91 0.91
N ALA A 984 16.65 8.52 1.88
CA ALA A 984 17.09 8.59 3.26
C ALA A 984 15.91 8.31 4.20
N TRP A 985 16.09 7.39 5.14
CA TRP A 985 15.13 7.05 6.17
C TRP A 985 15.65 7.56 7.51
N LEU A 986 14.80 8.33 8.20
CA LEU A 986 15.01 8.85 9.54
C LEU A 986 14.15 8.05 10.53
N GLY A 987 14.69 7.82 11.73
CA GLY A 987 14.00 7.11 12.82
C GLY A 987 14.21 5.59 12.78
N THR A 988 13.48 4.86 13.64
CA THR A 988 13.59 3.40 13.74
C THR A 988 13.38 2.74 12.38
N PRO A 989 14.26 1.81 11.96
CA PRO A 989 14.22 1.22 10.64
C PRO A 989 12.85 0.58 10.39
N PHE A 990 12.17 1.03 9.33
CA PHE A 990 10.97 0.37 8.83
C PHE A 990 11.29 -1.10 8.55
N THR A 991 10.48 -2.01 9.08
CA THR A 991 10.31 -3.37 8.56
C THR A 991 9.49 -3.32 7.26
N GLU A 992 9.93 -2.54 6.26
CA GLU A 992 9.61 -2.93 4.88
C GLU A 992 10.55 -4.09 4.57
N ALA A 993 9.98 -5.23 4.15
CA ALA A 993 10.71 -6.41 3.71
C ALA A 993 11.49 -6.11 2.41
N THR A 994 12.54 -5.30 2.51
CA THR A 994 13.65 -5.40 1.57
C THR A 994 14.34 -6.69 1.93
N ASP A 995 13.98 -7.82 1.30
CA ASP A 995 14.65 -9.10 1.48
C ASP A 995 16.17 -8.85 1.38
N PRO A 996 16.92 -8.87 2.51
CA PRO A 996 18.30 -8.46 2.46
C PRO A 996 19.08 -9.39 1.57
N ALA A 997 20.12 -8.84 0.99
CA ALA A 997 20.92 -9.58 0.06
C ALA A 997 21.67 -10.71 0.80
N PHE A 998 21.19 -11.96 0.68
CA PHE A 998 21.78 -13.24 1.10
C PHE A 998 21.30 -13.76 2.46
N ASP A 999 20.33 -13.07 3.08
CA ASP A 999 19.71 -13.44 4.37
C ASP A 999 18.96 -14.77 4.37
N SER A 1000 18.64 -15.31 3.19
CA SER A 1000 17.95 -16.59 3.06
C SER A 1000 18.91 -17.78 2.86
N TRP A 1001 20.21 -17.62 3.16
CA TRP A 1001 21.22 -18.70 3.13
C TRP A 1001 21.41 -19.33 4.50
N ILE A 1002 20.30 -19.76 5.11
CA ILE A 1002 20.26 -20.45 6.39
C ILE A 1002 20.40 -21.95 6.14
N ALA A 1003 21.50 -22.52 6.62
CA ALA A 1003 21.79 -23.94 6.47
C ALA A 1003 21.03 -24.76 7.51
N ALA A 1004 20.14 -25.63 7.06
CA ALA A 1004 19.38 -26.53 7.93
C ALA A 1004 20.09 -27.88 8.06
N ALA A 1005 20.09 -28.45 9.26
CA ALA A 1005 20.46 -29.86 9.41
C ALA A 1005 19.53 -30.72 8.56
N ALA A 1006 20.07 -31.70 7.85
CA ALA A 1006 19.24 -32.72 7.24
C ALA A 1006 18.27 -33.29 8.29
N PRO A 1007 16.95 -33.37 7.99
CA PRO A 1007 15.94 -33.83 8.94
C PRO A 1007 16.42 -35.10 9.64
N GLU A 1008 16.19 -35.15 10.95
CA GLU A 1008 16.27 -36.41 11.65
C GLU A 1008 15.29 -37.34 10.96
N PRO A 1009 15.72 -38.54 10.58
CA PRO A 1009 14.79 -39.53 10.09
C PRO A 1009 13.75 -39.76 11.20
N ASP A 1010 12.48 -39.65 10.86
CA ASP A 1010 11.38 -39.82 11.80
C ASP A 1010 11.46 -41.25 12.37
N TRP A 1011 11.92 -41.35 13.62
CA TRP A 1011 12.29 -42.61 14.26
C TRP A 1011 11.30 -42.99 15.36
N ASP A 1012 10.02 -42.68 15.20
CA ASP A 1012 8.92 -43.40 15.87
C ASP A 1012 8.82 -44.85 15.32
N ILE A 1013 9.98 -45.52 15.34
CA ILE A 1013 10.16 -46.95 15.32
C ILE A 1013 10.29 -47.28 16.81
N PRO A 1014 9.36 -48.05 17.41
CA PRO A 1014 9.53 -48.51 18.79
C PRO A 1014 10.91 -49.14 18.91
N GLU A 1015 11.67 -48.76 19.94
CA GLU A 1015 13.06 -49.16 20.18
C GLU A 1015 13.29 -50.60 19.69
N ALA A 1016 13.92 -50.71 18.52
CA ALA A 1016 14.27 -52.01 17.98
C ALA A 1016 15.47 -52.49 18.79
N ASP A 1017 15.16 -53.23 19.84
CA ASP A 1017 16.05 -54.18 20.46
C ASP A 1017 16.82 -54.90 19.35
N GLY A 1018 18.15 -54.79 19.40
CA GLY A 1018 19.01 -55.52 18.50
C GLY A 1018 18.68 -57.01 18.55
N GLY A 1019 18.15 -57.54 17.46
CA GLY A 1019 17.95 -58.96 17.25
C GLY A 1019 16.60 -59.51 17.74
N SER A 1020 15.63 -59.55 16.85
CA SER A 1020 14.68 -60.65 16.83
C SER A 1020 14.32 -61.00 15.40
N SER A 1021 14.54 -62.25 15.01
CA SER A 1021 13.92 -62.85 13.82
C SER A 1021 12.44 -63.10 14.08
N ALA A 1022 11.70 -62.10 14.56
CA ALA A 1022 10.25 -62.16 14.58
C ALA A 1022 9.82 -62.24 13.12
N ALA A 1023 9.28 -63.40 12.73
CA ALA A 1023 8.87 -63.65 11.35
C ALA A 1023 7.92 -62.52 10.91
N SER A 1024 8.33 -61.73 9.92
CA SER A 1024 7.47 -60.72 9.30
C SER A 1024 6.10 -61.33 9.02
N ALA A 1025 5.03 -60.56 9.20
CA ALA A 1025 3.65 -61.03 8.94
C ALA A 1025 3.45 -61.54 7.51
N LEU A 1026 4.39 -61.24 6.60
CA LEU A 1026 4.42 -61.68 5.21
C LEU A 1026 4.99 -63.09 5.02
N VAL A 1027 5.74 -63.63 5.99
CA VAL A 1027 6.32 -64.99 5.90
C VAL A 1027 5.21 -66.03 5.80
N GLY A 1028 5.30 -66.90 4.80
CA GLY A 1028 4.28 -67.90 4.48
C GLY A 1028 3.14 -67.41 3.59
N THR A 1029 3.14 -66.14 3.17
CA THR A 1029 2.15 -65.59 2.23
C THR A 1029 2.67 -65.61 0.79
N ILE A 1030 1.74 -65.57 -0.17
CA ILE A 1030 2.07 -65.34 -1.59
C ILE A 1030 1.86 -63.83 -1.85
N PRO A 1031 2.91 -63.10 -2.26
CA PRO A 1031 2.80 -61.68 -2.55
C PRO A 1031 1.91 -61.44 -3.78
N THR A 1032 1.18 -60.33 -3.79
CA THR A 1032 0.48 -59.83 -4.99
C THR A 1032 1.46 -59.71 -6.15
N ASP A 1033 1.04 -60.06 -7.36
CA ASP A 1033 1.90 -59.94 -8.53
C ASP A 1033 2.19 -58.46 -8.84
N PHE A 1034 3.41 -58.17 -9.31
CA PHE A 1034 3.84 -56.82 -9.67
C PHE A 1034 4.78 -56.86 -10.88
N GLU A 1035 4.84 -55.73 -11.59
CA GLU A 1035 5.72 -55.51 -12.74
C GLU A 1035 6.54 -54.23 -12.52
N LEU A 1036 7.86 -54.32 -12.70
CA LEU A 1036 8.79 -53.19 -12.62
C LEU A 1036 9.63 -53.08 -13.89
N GLN A 1037 9.97 -51.86 -14.26
CA GLN A 1037 10.98 -51.59 -15.29
C GLN A 1037 12.37 -51.87 -14.72
N MET A 1038 13.20 -52.56 -15.49
CA MET A 1038 14.59 -52.85 -15.14
C MET A 1038 15.52 -51.72 -15.61
N LEU A 1039 16.67 -51.58 -14.94
CA LEU A 1039 17.68 -50.56 -15.26
C LEU A 1039 18.28 -50.74 -16.67
N ASP A 1040 18.31 -51.96 -17.17
CA ASP A 1040 18.75 -52.33 -18.53
C ASP A 1040 17.66 -52.09 -19.61
N GLY A 1041 16.47 -51.63 -19.19
CA GLY A 1041 15.33 -51.36 -20.07
C GLY A 1041 14.39 -52.55 -20.28
N SER A 1042 14.74 -53.74 -19.77
CA SER A 1042 13.84 -54.89 -19.74
C SER A 1042 12.73 -54.73 -18.68
N ARG A 1043 11.87 -55.73 -18.54
CA ARG A 1043 10.78 -55.75 -17.56
C ARG A 1043 10.92 -56.95 -16.65
N PHE A 1044 10.64 -56.76 -15.37
CA PHE A 1044 10.60 -57.81 -14.38
C PHE A 1044 9.18 -57.96 -13.86
N ARG A 1045 8.64 -59.17 -13.95
CA ARG A 1045 7.35 -59.54 -13.38
C ARG A 1045 7.51 -60.76 -12.47
N LEU A 1046 6.99 -60.67 -11.24
CA LEU A 1046 7.23 -61.70 -10.23
C LEU A 1046 6.58 -63.04 -10.61
N SER A 1047 5.36 -63.04 -11.14
CA SER A 1047 4.65 -64.27 -11.53
C SER A 1047 5.39 -65.10 -12.59
N GLU A 1048 6.21 -64.45 -13.43
CA GLU A 1048 7.01 -65.10 -14.48
C GLU A 1048 8.26 -65.80 -13.93
N GLN A 1049 8.57 -65.61 -12.65
CA GLN A 1049 9.75 -66.20 -12.00
C GLN A 1049 9.46 -67.50 -11.25
N ARG A 1050 8.22 -68.04 -11.32
CA ARG A 1050 7.88 -69.33 -10.69
C ARG A 1050 8.81 -70.45 -11.17
N GLY A 1051 9.08 -71.39 -10.28
CA GLY A 1051 10.07 -72.46 -10.48
C GLY A 1051 11.50 -72.07 -10.08
N ARG A 1052 11.72 -70.83 -9.62
CA ARG A 1052 13.01 -70.33 -9.12
C ARG A 1052 12.87 -69.71 -7.74
N VAL A 1053 13.94 -69.76 -6.95
CA VAL A 1053 14.07 -68.95 -5.75
C VAL A 1053 14.34 -67.50 -6.16
N VAL A 1054 13.52 -66.55 -5.70
CA VAL A 1054 13.69 -65.13 -6.00
C VAL A 1054 14.09 -64.40 -4.73
N VAL A 1055 15.19 -63.65 -4.80
CA VAL A 1055 15.66 -62.76 -3.72
C VAL A 1055 15.44 -61.32 -4.15
N LEU A 1056 14.58 -60.61 -3.43
CA LEU A 1056 14.37 -59.18 -3.61
C LEU A 1056 15.12 -58.42 -2.52
N ASP A 1057 15.98 -57.49 -2.90
CA ASP A 1057 16.69 -56.63 -1.94
C ASP A 1057 16.35 -55.16 -2.20
N PHE A 1058 15.60 -54.53 -1.29
CA PHE A 1058 15.22 -53.13 -1.39
C PHE A 1058 16.34 -52.23 -0.87
N TRP A 1059 16.80 -51.30 -1.71
CA TRP A 1059 18.01 -50.51 -1.44
C TRP A 1059 17.96 -49.10 -2.07
N ALA A 1060 18.94 -48.27 -1.72
CA ALA A 1060 19.17 -46.96 -2.33
C ALA A 1060 20.67 -46.60 -2.34
N THR A 1061 21.12 -45.76 -3.30
CA THR A 1061 22.54 -45.41 -3.49
C THR A 1061 23.15 -44.64 -2.33
N TRP A 1062 22.32 -43.90 -1.58
CA TRP A 1062 22.72 -43.14 -0.38
C TRP A 1062 22.74 -43.97 0.91
N CYS A 1063 22.22 -45.21 0.90
CA CYS A 1063 22.08 -46.05 2.08
C CYS A 1063 23.39 -46.79 2.40
N GLY A 1064 24.16 -46.29 3.38
CA GLY A 1064 25.45 -46.89 3.79
C GLY A 1064 25.40 -48.40 4.07
N PRO A 1065 24.46 -48.90 4.89
CA PRO A 1065 24.30 -50.34 5.12
C PRO A 1065 23.96 -51.14 3.85
N CYS A 1066 23.14 -50.58 2.96
CA CYS A 1066 22.82 -51.21 1.68
C CYS A 1066 24.05 -51.31 0.77
N VAL A 1067 24.85 -50.26 0.70
CA VAL A 1067 26.12 -50.23 -0.05
C VAL A 1067 27.10 -51.27 0.48
N ALA A 1068 27.12 -51.51 1.80
CA ALA A 1068 27.92 -52.56 2.40
C ALA A 1068 27.38 -53.98 2.13
N ALA A 1069 26.06 -54.15 2.09
CA ALA A 1069 25.39 -55.44 1.89
C ALA A 1069 25.44 -55.97 0.45
N LEU A 1070 25.26 -55.09 -0.54
CA LEU A 1070 25.12 -55.47 -1.95
C LEU A 1070 26.26 -56.38 -2.47
N PRO A 1071 27.56 -56.09 -2.24
CA PRO A 1071 28.63 -56.99 -2.67
C PRO A 1071 28.54 -58.39 -2.05
N GLU A 1072 28.15 -58.47 -0.77
CA GLU A 1072 28.02 -59.73 -0.03
C GLU A 1072 26.86 -60.57 -0.59
N TYR A 1073 25.72 -59.93 -0.87
CA TYR A 1073 24.53 -60.60 -1.42
C TYR A 1073 24.72 -61.04 -2.87
N ILE A 1074 25.32 -60.19 -3.71
CA ILE A 1074 25.67 -60.54 -5.09
C ILE A 1074 26.63 -61.74 -5.08
N SER A 1075 27.63 -61.74 -4.20
CA SER A 1075 28.57 -62.85 -4.06
C SER A 1075 27.93 -64.11 -3.47
N ALA A 1076 26.91 -63.98 -2.62
CA ALA A 1076 26.21 -65.12 -2.04
C ALA A 1076 25.38 -65.87 -3.10
N VAL A 1077 24.76 -65.13 -4.02
CA VAL A 1077 23.86 -65.69 -5.04
C VAL A 1077 24.62 -66.14 -6.31
N SER A 1078 25.77 -65.54 -6.61
CA SER A 1078 26.55 -65.84 -7.84
C SER A 1078 27.01 -67.29 -7.99
N GLY A 1079 27.03 -68.07 -6.90
CA GLY A 1079 27.39 -69.49 -6.92
C GLY A 1079 26.25 -70.46 -7.26
N PHE A 1080 25.02 -69.97 -7.43
CA PHE A 1080 23.86 -70.78 -7.79
C PHE A 1080 23.58 -70.72 -9.29
N ASP A 1081 22.92 -71.77 -9.78
CA ASP A 1081 22.42 -71.82 -11.16
C ASP A 1081 21.39 -70.67 -11.39
N PRO A 1082 21.63 -69.75 -12.34
CA PRO A 1082 20.71 -68.63 -12.61
C PRO A 1082 19.33 -69.08 -13.10
N ASP A 1083 19.20 -70.32 -13.59
CA ASP A 1083 17.91 -70.93 -13.93
C ASP A 1083 17.16 -71.43 -12.69
N LYS A 1084 17.77 -71.39 -11.50
CA LYS A 1084 17.19 -71.83 -10.22
C LYS A 1084 17.10 -70.73 -9.17
N VAL A 1085 17.97 -69.71 -9.23
CA VAL A 1085 18.00 -68.61 -8.27
C VAL A 1085 18.16 -67.27 -8.99
N LEU A 1086 17.32 -66.29 -8.65
CA LEU A 1086 17.37 -64.95 -9.21
C LEU A 1086 17.46 -63.90 -8.10
N PHE A 1087 18.49 -63.06 -8.15
CA PHE A 1087 18.63 -61.89 -7.29
C PHE A 1087 18.20 -60.62 -8.04
N VAL A 1088 17.31 -59.83 -7.44
CA VAL A 1088 16.83 -58.55 -7.98
C VAL A 1088 16.98 -57.48 -6.91
N ALA A 1089 17.84 -56.50 -7.18
CA ALA A 1089 18.00 -55.34 -6.32
C ALA A 1089 16.92 -54.30 -6.69
N VAL A 1090 15.95 -54.07 -5.81
CA VAL A 1090 14.83 -53.15 -6.03
C VAL A 1090 15.22 -51.78 -5.52
N ASN A 1091 15.53 -50.86 -6.42
CA ASN A 1091 15.96 -49.51 -6.08
C ASN A 1091 14.76 -48.58 -5.85
N GLN A 1092 14.81 -47.84 -4.75
CA GLN A 1092 13.68 -47.04 -4.27
C GLN A 1092 13.79 -45.58 -4.73
N GLN A 1093 12.88 -45.17 -5.61
CA GLN A 1093 12.63 -43.76 -5.96
C GLN A 1093 13.84 -42.98 -6.56
N GLU A 1094 14.95 -43.62 -6.94
CA GLU A 1094 16.10 -42.94 -7.57
C GLU A 1094 16.03 -42.97 -9.10
N SER A 1095 16.68 -42.01 -9.74
CA SER A 1095 16.72 -41.93 -11.20
C SER A 1095 17.63 -43.01 -11.79
N SER A 1096 17.31 -43.49 -13.00
CA SER A 1096 18.13 -44.49 -13.69
C SER A 1096 19.57 -44.01 -13.94
N GLU A 1097 19.78 -42.70 -14.09
CA GLU A 1097 21.11 -42.10 -14.27
C GLU A 1097 21.93 -42.18 -12.98
N GLN A 1098 21.34 -41.79 -11.85
CA GLN A 1098 21.99 -41.86 -10.53
C GLN A 1098 22.43 -43.29 -10.19
N ILE A 1099 21.57 -44.27 -10.44
CA ILE A 1099 21.86 -45.69 -10.19
C ILE A 1099 22.99 -46.18 -11.10
N ARG A 1100 22.97 -45.83 -12.40
CA ARG A 1100 24.03 -46.22 -13.36
C ARG A 1100 25.38 -45.66 -12.97
N THR A 1101 25.43 -44.38 -12.59
CA THR A 1101 26.67 -43.73 -12.15
C THR A 1101 27.23 -44.44 -10.91
N PHE A 1102 26.39 -44.68 -9.90
CA PHE A 1102 26.80 -45.37 -8.68
C PHE A 1102 27.34 -46.80 -8.95
N LEU A 1103 26.63 -47.59 -9.74
CA LEU A 1103 27.03 -48.97 -10.05
C LEU A 1103 28.32 -49.03 -10.88
N SER A 1104 28.50 -48.09 -11.80
CA SER A 1104 29.72 -47.93 -12.60
C SER A 1104 30.94 -47.61 -11.72
N GLU A 1105 30.81 -46.63 -10.81
CA GLU A 1105 31.87 -46.26 -9.87
C GLU A 1105 32.27 -47.41 -8.94
N ARG A 1106 31.29 -48.21 -8.51
CA ARG A 1106 31.51 -49.37 -7.63
C ARG A 1106 31.86 -50.66 -8.36
N LYS A 1107 31.87 -50.65 -9.71
CA LYS A 1107 32.13 -51.83 -10.57
C LYS A 1107 31.21 -53.01 -10.25
N MET A 1108 29.94 -52.72 -9.99
CA MET A 1108 28.90 -53.73 -9.71
C MET A 1108 27.87 -53.75 -10.84
N SER A 1109 27.33 -54.93 -11.14
CA SER A 1109 26.30 -55.10 -12.18
C SER A 1109 25.18 -56.06 -11.76
N PRO A 1110 24.47 -55.81 -10.64
CA PRO A 1110 23.29 -56.60 -10.29
C PRO A 1110 22.12 -56.32 -11.24
N ALA A 1111 21.16 -57.25 -11.30
CA ALA A 1111 19.87 -56.99 -11.90
C ALA A 1111 19.10 -55.98 -11.03
N VAL A 1112 18.79 -54.80 -11.56
CA VAL A 1112 18.13 -53.72 -10.80
C VAL A 1112 16.74 -53.43 -11.34
N ALA A 1113 15.73 -53.53 -10.47
CA ALA A 1113 14.37 -53.11 -10.74
C ALA A 1113 14.12 -51.70 -10.17
N LEU A 1114 13.32 -50.89 -10.88
CA LEU A 1114 13.09 -49.48 -10.54
C LEU A 1114 11.72 -49.29 -9.90
N ASP A 1115 11.64 -49.28 -8.57
CA ASP A 1115 10.42 -48.91 -7.85
C ASP A 1115 10.34 -47.40 -7.63
N ARG A 1116 10.07 -46.68 -8.72
CA ARG A 1116 10.04 -45.20 -8.74
C ARG A 1116 8.95 -44.58 -7.85
N THR A 1117 7.96 -45.36 -7.45
CA THR A 1117 6.80 -44.89 -6.68
C THR A 1117 6.74 -45.45 -5.27
N ALA A 1118 7.67 -46.35 -4.90
CA ALA A 1118 7.64 -47.13 -3.66
C ALA A 1118 6.36 -48.00 -3.51
N THR A 1119 5.71 -48.35 -4.64
CA THR A 1119 4.47 -49.15 -4.60
C THR A 1119 4.77 -50.60 -4.22
N VAL A 1120 5.86 -51.17 -4.75
CA VAL A 1120 6.29 -52.53 -4.43
C VAL A 1120 6.90 -52.55 -3.02
N ALA A 1121 7.64 -51.50 -2.63
CA ALA A 1121 8.10 -51.30 -1.26
C ALA A 1121 6.96 -51.39 -0.22
N GLY A 1122 5.85 -50.71 -0.49
CA GLY A 1122 4.67 -50.74 0.36
C GLY A 1122 4.05 -52.15 0.46
N GLN A 1123 4.02 -52.89 -0.65
CA GLN A 1123 3.51 -54.26 -0.68
C GLN A 1123 4.31 -55.22 0.23
N PHE A 1124 5.63 -55.04 0.30
CA PHE A 1124 6.51 -55.84 1.15
C PHE A 1124 6.72 -55.24 2.54
N GLN A 1125 5.92 -54.22 2.92
CA GLN A 1125 6.00 -53.55 4.24
C GLN A 1125 7.43 -53.09 4.58
N VAL A 1126 8.12 -52.53 3.58
CA VAL A 1126 9.51 -52.05 3.74
C VAL A 1126 9.52 -50.81 4.64
N THR A 1127 9.94 -50.98 5.89
CA THR A 1127 10.06 -49.90 6.90
C THR A 1127 11.49 -49.40 7.11
N GLY A 1128 12.49 -50.11 6.55
CA GLY A 1128 13.90 -49.75 6.60
C GLY A 1128 14.68 -50.52 5.54
N ILE A 1129 15.84 -50.00 5.12
CA ILE A 1129 16.70 -50.60 4.09
C ILE A 1129 18.13 -50.83 4.61
N PRO A 1130 18.84 -51.90 4.18
CA PRO A 1130 18.40 -52.89 3.21
C PRO A 1130 17.28 -53.76 3.76
N HIS A 1131 16.37 -54.19 2.87
CA HIS A 1131 15.25 -55.06 3.21
C HIS A 1131 15.27 -56.22 2.24
N THR A 1132 15.48 -57.43 2.72
CA THR A 1132 15.67 -58.60 1.87
C THR A 1132 14.53 -59.59 2.05
N VAL A 1133 13.95 -60.04 0.94
CA VAL A 1133 12.85 -61.01 0.90
C VAL A 1133 13.26 -62.19 0.04
N ILE A 1134 13.18 -63.41 0.58
CA ILE A 1134 13.44 -64.65 -0.17
C ILE A 1134 12.10 -65.35 -0.44
N ILE A 1135 11.85 -65.65 -1.71
CA ILE A 1135 10.62 -66.23 -2.22
C ILE A 1135 10.93 -67.61 -2.81
N SER A 1136 10.15 -68.63 -2.44
CA SER A 1136 10.32 -70.01 -2.91
C SER A 1136 9.94 -70.20 -4.40
N PRO A 1137 10.30 -71.33 -5.02
CA PRO A 1137 9.86 -71.68 -6.38
C PRO A 1137 8.35 -71.68 -6.58
N GLU A 1138 7.58 -71.96 -5.53
CA GLU A 1138 6.11 -71.94 -5.52
C GLU A 1138 5.54 -70.51 -5.44
N GLY A 1139 6.39 -69.50 -5.20
CA GLY A 1139 6.03 -68.10 -5.06
C GLY A 1139 5.64 -67.69 -3.63
N THR A 1140 6.04 -68.45 -2.61
CA THR A 1140 5.74 -68.13 -1.21
C THR A 1140 6.91 -67.40 -0.55
N ILE A 1141 6.66 -66.38 0.26
CA ILE A 1141 7.72 -65.69 1.03
C ILE A 1141 8.23 -66.62 2.14
N GLU A 1142 9.51 -67.00 2.08
CA GLU A 1142 10.15 -67.90 3.05
C GLU A 1142 10.81 -67.14 4.19
N THR A 1143 11.42 -65.99 3.89
CA THR A 1143 12.08 -65.13 4.90
C THR A 1143 11.98 -63.66 4.52
N VAL A 1144 11.95 -62.81 5.53
CA VAL A 1144 12.08 -61.35 5.42
C VAL A 1144 13.12 -60.89 6.44
N HIS A 1145 14.06 -60.05 6.00
CA HIS A 1145 15.11 -59.49 6.85
C HIS A 1145 15.21 -57.98 6.64
N THR A 1146 15.19 -57.21 7.73
CA THR A 1146 15.39 -55.75 7.69
C THR A 1146 16.71 -55.41 8.35
N GLY A 1147 17.53 -54.60 7.67
CA GLY A 1147 18.85 -54.18 8.12
C GLY A 1147 19.98 -55.03 7.55
N PHE A 1148 21.21 -54.61 7.86
CA PHE A 1148 22.44 -55.31 7.46
C PHE A 1148 23.25 -55.70 8.68
N ARG A 1149 23.75 -56.93 8.70
CA ARG A 1149 24.75 -57.42 9.66
C ARG A 1149 25.82 -58.22 8.94
N GLN A 1150 27.03 -58.20 9.50
CA GLN A 1150 28.16 -58.93 8.95
C GLN A 1150 27.86 -60.44 8.92
N GLY A 1151 28.01 -61.08 7.75
CA GLY A 1151 27.73 -62.50 7.55
C GLY A 1151 26.34 -62.82 7.00
N ALA A 1152 25.49 -61.81 6.77
CA ALA A 1152 24.14 -61.98 6.23
C ALA A 1152 24.11 -62.66 4.85
N GLY A 1153 25.14 -62.49 4.02
CA GLY A 1153 25.23 -63.18 2.73
C GLY A 1153 25.46 -64.69 2.88
N THR A 1154 26.20 -65.13 3.91
CA THR A 1154 26.41 -66.56 4.18
C THR A 1154 25.12 -67.23 4.66
N GLU A 1155 24.35 -66.53 5.48
CA GLU A 1155 23.03 -66.98 5.95
C GLU A 1155 22.03 -67.06 4.80
N MET A 1156 22.00 -66.04 3.93
CA MET A 1156 21.20 -66.03 2.71
C MET A 1156 21.53 -67.23 1.81
N LYS A 1157 22.83 -67.47 1.56
CA LYS A 1157 23.29 -68.62 0.77
C LYS A 1157 22.84 -69.95 1.37
N THR A 1158 22.96 -70.11 2.69
CA THR A 1158 22.52 -71.33 3.39
C THR A 1158 21.02 -71.53 3.27
N THR A 1159 20.24 -70.46 3.44
CA THR A 1159 18.77 -70.48 3.31
C THR A 1159 18.34 -70.88 1.90
N ILE A 1160 18.94 -70.27 0.87
CA ILE A 1160 18.66 -70.61 -0.54
C ILE A 1160 18.97 -72.08 -0.82
N GLN A 1161 20.13 -72.58 -0.37
CA GLN A 1161 20.51 -73.98 -0.56
C GLN A 1161 19.50 -74.93 0.11
N GLN A 1162 19.08 -74.62 1.34
CA GLN A 1162 18.09 -75.43 2.06
C GLN A 1162 16.71 -75.41 1.37
N ILE A 1163 16.30 -74.28 0.77
CA ILE A 1163 15.06 -74.19 -0.01
C ILE A 1163 15.17 -75.09 -1.25
N LEU A 1164 16.29 -75.02 -1.99
CA LEU A 1164 16.52 -75.85 -3.18
C LEU A 1164 16.59 -77.35 -2.86
N ASP A 1165 17.17 -77.72 -1.71
CA ASP A 1165 17.28 -79.10 -1.26
C ASP A 1165 16.00 -79.63 -0.59
N GLY A 1166 14.97 -78.79 -0.42
CA GLY A 1166 13.72 -79.14 0.26
C GLY A 1166 13.88 -79.39 1.77
N THR A 1167 14.98 -78.94 2.36
CA THR A 1167 15.30 -79.12 3.80
C THR A 1167 14.99 -77.89 4.64
N TRP A 1168 14.63 -76.77 4.01
CA TRP A 1168 14.24 -75.53 4.68
C TRP A 1168 12.97 -75.69 5.52
N LYS A 1169 13.04 -75.29 6.78
CA LYS A 1169 11.88 -75.18 7.66
C LYS A 1169 11.57 -73.71 7.89
N ARG A 1170 10.44 -73.26 7.33
CA ARG A 1170 9.95 -71.89 7.51
C ARG A 1170 9.76 -71.56 8.99
N PRO A 1171 10.21 -70.38 9.47
CA PRO A 1171 9.96 -69.94 10.85
C PRO A 1171 8.44 -69.87 11.13
N SER A 1172 7.97 -70.48 12.23
CA SER A 1172 6.56 -70.45 12.63
C SER A 1172 6.16 -69.11 13.24
N ARG A 1173 4.98 -68.61 12.87
CA ARG A 1173 4.42 -67.32 13.34
C ARG A 1173 4.21 -67.23 14.86
N ASP A 1174 4.03 -68.37 15.53
CA ASP A 1174 3.66 -68.48 16.96
C ASP A 1174 4.86 -68.53 17.94
N ALA A 1175 6.10 -68.43 17.46
CA ALA A 1175 7.28 -68.51 18.32
C ALA A 1175 7.69 -67.17 18.97
N ALA A 1176 6.97 -66.06 18.70
CA ALA A 1176 7.36 -64.71 19.10
C ALA A 1176 6.85 -64.25 20.48
N GLU A 1177 6.11 -65.09 21.23
CA GLU A 1177 5.36 -64.63 22.42
C GLU A 1177 5.81 -65.23 23.77
N SER A 1178 7.04 -65.75 23.90
CA SER A 1178 7.54 -66.25 25.20
C SER A 1178 8.73 -65.47 25.78
N THR A 1179 8.40 -64.55 26.71
CA THR A 1179 9.13 -64.00 27.88
C THR A 1179 10.49 -63.32 27.68
N PRO A 1180 10.68 -62.05 28.12
CA PRO A 1180 12.00 -61.42 28.18
C PRO A 1180 12.82 -61.95 29.37
N PRO A 1181 14.15 -62.13 29.25
CA PRO A 1181 15.01 -62.39 30.39
C PRO A 1181 15.26 -61.10 31.19
N GLU A 1182 15.37 -61.30 32.49
CA GLU A 1182 15.58 -60.32 33.55
C GLU A 1182 16.81 -59.43 33.32
N ALA A 1183 16.67 -58.14 33.64
CA ALA A 1183 17.70 -57.12 33.50
C ALA A 1183 18.95 -57.46 34.33
N THR A 1184 20.08 -57.67 33.66
CA THR A 1184 21.41 -57.62 34.29
C THR A 1184 22.10 -56.32 33.93
N GLU A 1185 22.46 -55.57 34.98
CA GLU A 1185 23.19 -54.30 34.96
C GLU A 1185 24.38 -54.30 34.00
N LYS A 1186 24.48 -53.26 33.16
CA LYS A 1186 25.71 -52.97 32.42
C LYS A 1186 26.71 -52.26 33.35
N PRO A 1187 27.98 -52.71 33.42
CA PRO A 1187 29.02 -51.96 34.08
C PRO A 1187 29.42 -50.74 33.24
N VAL A 1188 29.87 -49.73 33.97
CA VAL A 1188 30.36 -48.44 33.51
C VAL A 1188 31.81 -48.56 32.99
N LEU A 1189 32.09 -47.78 31.93
CA LEU A 1189 33.36 -47.12 31.52
C LEU A 1189 34.36 -47.75 30.52
N LYS A 1190 34.82 -46.83 29.66
CA LYS A 1190 36.12 -46.67 28.92
C LYS A 1190 36.27 -47.47 27.63
N GLU A 1191 36.67 -46.91 26.50
CA GLU A 1191 37.37 -45.66 26.15
C GLU A 1191 36.86 -45.11 24.80
#